data_AF-A0A6P7KF20-F1
#
_entry.id   AF-A0A6P7KF20-F1
#
_cell.length_a   1.000
_cell.length_b   1.000
_cell.length_c   1.000
_cell.angle_alpha   90.00
_cell.angle_beta   90.00
_cell.angle_gamma   90.00
#
_symmetry.space_group_name_H-M   'P 1'
#
loop_
_entity.id
_entity.type
_entity.pdbx_description
1 polymer ?
#
loop_
_entity_poly.entity_id
_entity_poly.type
_entity_poly.pdbx_seq_one_letter_code
_entity_poly.pdbx_strand_id
1 'polypeptide(L)'
;MDMTTCLKSLLLAIQQYRGSRTVPNAAQLQKQVEDVAGLKCDQLLSSGQVLPSECVSGLVELAGSLNTSPALTSSIISLLAQLACDDQSREILHSSYNLTSTLAAVIHCHSSTPGEPLVLQCLQVLQKLTYNTRTFQSTNYIHELISFLMTNIQSHNDDIIMPCLGLMANLCRDNHSVQSHIKSLDNVKPFYRTLINFLAHNSLTVVVFTLSILASLTLNEKVGEKLFDAKNIHQTFQLVFNIIVNGDGTLTRKYSVDLLVDLLKNPKIADYLTRYQHFSACVSQVLGLLHSKDPDSAAKVLELLLAMCSVSGLRSLLCEVVFRPAGPKLRAAGRRQGAGLDGGRKADSGLALVQWLSSPVEGAESCSLQALQLLNELLEEALGAENVSDWMLSFVEMLLPVLLELFKGLDPTQGDSHLQKHCHRITHVTSLLLILCMEDSTRALVSRQVSAPLCLSQVESLLSCCHSNSPITCSSPGSDNNLSQACAEAVLKTLELMSKLRQQVKDMETSFYRMLQDQRIVTPLSLALTSHHRDHVQTGLSLLFEATPLPDFPSLVLGESIAANNAYRQREAELSVKRVAVQEVLPPRTNTSMLDSSCGSSRSVHSLVEKIQTGLELQEQVKDSHVSEIIDVYEQKLSTFASKESRLQDLLEAKALALSQADRLIAQYRYQRAQAEAEARKLGCLLKDAERRREDLQGELSNQVLEVERSKADMEELLQHNARLQKDSEEHQALKGAYNSLLNRFNETERLLKELQTAHISLTKQTEALKKNQESLQLQQERMASALEEKEEEIRSLRTDLQKKNGDITGLRAELRAEEEKVKEQEHDRRELEETVDVLRKELNKTEQARKDASIKASSLELQKSQLETKLKQKEDELNKHSAMIAMIHSLSSGKMKNEVNLSL
;
A
#
# COMPACT_ATOMS: atom_id res chain seq x y z
N MET A 1 -9.58 34.75 -24.06
CA MET A 1 -9.71 35.12 -25.49
C MET A 1 -10.57 34.07 -26.17
N ASP A 2 -10.80 34.14 -27.49
CA ASP A 2 -11.28 32.98 -28.25
C ASP A 2 -10.19 31.90 -28.34
N MET A 3 -10.56 30.64 -28.18
CA MET A 3 -9.67 29.48 -28.23
C MET A 3 -8.90 29.40 -29.56
N THR A 4 -9.59 29.67 -30.67
CA THR A 4 -9.03 29.63 -32.04
C THR A 4 -7.89 30.64 -32.20
N THR A 5 -8.02 31.79 -31.56
CA THR A 5 -7.02 32.86 -31.54
C THR A 5 -5.81 32.48 -30.68
N CYS A 6 -6.01 31.89 -29.51
CA CYS A 6 -4.93 31.39 -28.67
C CYS A 6 -4.11 30.29 -29.37
N LEU A 7 -4.77 29.31 -30.00
CA LEU A 7 -4.09 28.24 -30.74
C LEU A 7 -3.25 28.77 -31.92
N LYS A 8 -3.75 29.76 -32.67
CA LYS A 8 -2.98 30.41 -33.75
C LYS A 8 -1.72 31.12 -33.21
N SER A 9 -1.84 31.82 -32.09
CA SER A 9 -0.69 32.49 -31.45
C SER A 9 0.33 31.50 -30.88
N LEU A 10 -0.13 30.38 -30.32
CA LEU A 10 0.73 29.28 -29.87
C LEU A 10 1.50 28.65 -31.04
N LEU A 11 0.82 28.31 -32.14
CA LEU A 11 1.47 27.74 -33.33
C LEU A 11 2.54 28.68 -33.93
N LEU A 12 2.26 29.98 -33.96
CA LEU A 12 3.22 31.00 -34.38
C LEU A 12 4.46 31.02 -33.46
N ALA A 13 4.27 30.98 -32.13
CA ALA A 13 5.37 30.96 -31.17
C ALA A 13 6.22 29.67 -31.26
N ILE A 14 5.58 28.52 -31.51
CA ILE A 14 6.25 27.24 -31.77
C ILE A 14 7.16 27.37 -33.01
N GLN A 15 6.64 27.92 -34.12
CA GLN A 15 7.40 28.12 -35.35
C GLN A 15 8.57 29.11 -35.16
N GLN A 16 8.35 30.22 -34.43
CA GLN A 16 9.38 31.20 -34.12
C GLN A 16 10.51 30.63 -33.24
N TYR A 17 10.19 29.82 -32.23
CA TYR A 17 11.18 29.17 -31.39
C TYR A 17 11.94 28.05 -32.13
N ARG A 18 11.26 27.27 -32.99
CA ARG A 18 11.90 26.30 -33.91
C ARG A 18 12.89 26.97 -34.85
N GLY A 19 12.52 28.10 -35.45
CA GLY A 19 13.37 28.86 -36.36
C GLY A 19 14.52 29.62 -35.67
N SER A 20 14.36 30.00 -34.40
CA SER A 20 15.40 30.69 -33.63
C SER A 20 15.22 30.49 -32.12
N ARG A 21 16.07 29.64 -31.52
CA ARG A 21 16.03 29.26 -30.09
C ARG A 21 16.64 30.33 -29.18
N THR A 22 16.14 31.55 -29.24
CA THR A 22 16.58 32.67 -28.38
C THR A 22 15.78 32.74 -27.07
N VAL A 23 16.36 33.36 -26.04
CA VAL A 23 15.70 33.61 -24.74
C VAL A 23 14.34 34.33 -24.86
N PRO A 24 14.19 35.44 -25.62
CA PRO A 24 12.87 36.07 -25.81
C PRO A 24 11.87 35.15 -26.52
N ASN A 25 12.29 34.33 -27.50
CA ASN A 25 11.39 33.38 -28.16
C ASN A 25 10.97 32.25 -27.21
N ALA A 26 11.86 31.79 -26.34
CA ALA A 26 11.54 30.81 -25.29
C ALA A 26 10.52 31.37 -24.29
N ALA A 27 10.71 32.61 -23.82
CA ALA A 27 9.79 33.28 -22.90
C ALA A 27 8.41 33.56 -23.54
N GLN A 28 8.39 33.97 -24.82
CA GLN A 28 7.16 34.17 -25.57
C GLN A 28 6.40 32.86 -25.78
N LEU A 29 7.10 31.76 -26.11
CA LEU A 29 6.48 30.43 -26.22
C LEU A 29 5.96 29.93 -24.86
N GLN A 30 6.75 30.04 -23.79
CA GLN A 30 6.31 29.70 -22.44
C GLN A 30 5.02 30.42 -22.07
N LYS A 31 4.96 31.74 -22.32
CA LYS A 31 3.75 32.53 -22.10
C LYS A 31 2.56 32.01 -22.93
N GLN A 32 2.74 31.66 -24.20
CA GLN A 32 1.61 31.12 -25.00
C GLN A 32 1.17 29.73 -24.55
N VAL A 33 2.05 28.92 -23.98
CA VAL A 33 1.70 27.64 -23.33
C VAL A 33 0.88 27.91 -22.05
N GLU A 34 1.27 28.90 -21.24
CA GLU A 34 0.56 29.31 -20.02
C GLU A 34 -0.80 29.97 -20.33
N ASP A 35 -0.88 30.85 -21.35
CA ASP A 35 -2.11 31.47 -21.84
C ASP A 35 -3.14 30.42 -22.32
N VAL A 36 -2.69 29.28 -22.86
CA VAL A 36 -3.55 28.16 -23.28
C VAL A 36 -3.88 27.21 -22.12
N ALA A 37 -2.93 26.94 -21.22
CA ALA A 37 -3.15 26.13 -20.01
C ALA A 37 -4.15 26.75 -19.01
N GLY A 38 -4.40 28.07 -19.12
CA GLY A 38 -5.47 28.78 -18.42
C GLY A 38 -6.88 28.60 -19.01
N LEU A 39 -7.02 27.89 -20.14
CA LEU A 39 -8.30 27.60 -20.79
C LEU A 39 -8.75 26.16 -20.49
N LYS A 40 -10.06 25.95 -20.34
CA LYS A 40 -10.62 24.59 -20.32
C LYS A 40 -10.44 23.95 -21.70
N CYS A 41 -9.47 23.04 -21.79
CA CYS A 41 -9.03 22.38 -23.02
C CYS A 41 -9.79 21.07 -23.31
N ASP A 42 -10.95 20.89 -22.70
CA ASP A 42 -11.79 19.69 -22.81
C ASP A 42 -12.17 19.42 -24.28
N GLN A 43 -12.03 18.18 -24.74
CA GLN A 43 -12.40 17.73 -26.10
C GLN A 43 -11.65 18.40 -27.29
N LEU A 44 -10.56 19.14 -27.06
CA LEU A 44 -9.76 19.72 -28.16
C LEU A 44 -9.25 18.67 -29.15
N LEU A 45 -8.82 17.50 -28.67
CA LEU A 45 -8.24 16.43 -29.48
C LEU A 45 -9.29 15.58 -30.20
N SER A 46 -10.50 15.41 -29.63
CA SER A 46 -11.59 14.66 -30.26
C SER A 46 -12.32 15.46 -31.36
N SER A 47 -12.12 16.79 -31.41
CA SER A 47 -12.75 17.69 -32.38
C SER A 47 -12.38 17.46 -33.86
N GLY A 48 -11.36 16.64 -34.15
CA GLY A 48 -10.86 16.38 -35.52
C GLY A 48 -10.21 17.59 -36.21
N GLN A 49 -10.03 18.72 -35.51
CA GLN A 49 -9.52 19.95 -36.11
C GLN A 49 -8.00 19.90 -36.34
N VAL A 50 -7.56 20.35 -37.51
CA VAL A 50 -6.14 20.38 -37.90
C VAL A 50 -5.31 21.33 -37.01
N LEU A 51 -5.88 22.46 -36.57
CA LEU A 51 -5.14 23.47 -35.80
C LEU A 51 -4.66 22.96 -34.41
N PRO A 52 -5.51 22.35 -33.57
CA PRO A 52 -5.04 21.63 -32.37
C PRO A 52 -3.97 20.58 -32.65
N SER A 53 -4.11 19.81 -33.74
CA SER A 53 -3.15 18.75 -34.11
C SER A 53 -1.75 19.30 -34.41
N GLU A 54 -1.66 20.34 -35.23
CA GLU A 54 -0.40 21.03 -35.53
C GLU A 54 0.22 21.66 -34.27
N CYS A 55 -0.60 22.18 -33.35
CA CYS A 55 -0.10 22.70 -32.07
C CYS A 55 0.50 21.59 -31.19
N VAL A 56 -0.19 20.45 -31.03
CA VAL A 56 0.24 19.35 -30.16
C VAL A 56 1.46 18.63 -30.73
N SER A 57 1.45 18.30 -32.03
CA SER A 57 2.66 17.83 -32.75
C SER A 57 3.82 18.82 -32.60
N GLY A 58 3.50 20.12 -32.78
CA GLY A 58 4.38 21.26 -32.55
C GLY A 58 5.10 21.23 -31.20
N LEU A 59 4.36 20.96 -30.12
CA LEU A 59 4.83 20.91 -28.73
C LEU A 59 5.59 19.63 -28.38
N VAL A 60 5.13 18.45 -28.80
CA VAL A 60 5.74 17.16 -28.41
C VAL A 60 7.18 17.06 -28.95
N GLU A 61 7.43 17.49 -30.19
CA GLU A 61 8.79 17.55 -30.75
C GLU A 61 9.71 18.51 -29.98
N LEU A 62 9.17 19.64 -29.48
CA LEU A 62 9.93 20.59 -28.68
C LEU A 62 10.24 20.06 -27.28
N ALA A 63 9.34 19.27 -26.68
CA ALA A 63 9.59 18.61 -25.38
C ALA A 63 10.69 17.54 -25.47
N GLY A 64 10.80 16.84 -26.60
CA GLY A 64 11.87 15.85 -26.85
C GLY A 64 13.24 16.46 -27.23
N SER A 65 13.33 17.78 -27.41
CA SER A 65 14.56 18.43 -27.87
C SER A 65 15.51 18.75 -26.71
N LEU A 66 16.71 18.16 -26.74
CA LEU A 66 17.85 18.45 -25.83
C LEU A 66 18.28 19.93 -25.79
N ASN A 67 17.79 20.76 -26.69
CA ASN A 67 18.12 22.19 -26.79
C ASN A 67 17.03 23.09 -26.18
N THR A 68 15.95 22.49 -25.66
CA THR A 68 14.84 23.17 -24.99
C THR A 68 15.19 23.31 -23.50
N SER A 69 14.94 24.46 -22.88
CA SER A 69 15.28 24.65 -21.47
C SER A 69 14.38 23.82 -20.55
N PRO A 70 14.88 23.25 -19.43
CA PRO A 70 14.07 22.41 -18.54
C PRO A 70 12.77 23.05 -18.05
N ALA A 71 12.79 24.37 -17.80
CA ALA A 71 11.59 25.14 -17.42
C ALA A 71 10.54 25.17 -18.54
N LEU A 72 10.95 25.47 -19.78
CA LEU A 72 10.05 25.48 -20.93
C LEU A 72 9.51 24.07 -21.22
N THR A 73 10.36 23.05 -21.14
CA THR A 73 9.96 21.63 -21.26
C THR A 73 8.93 21.26 -20.19
N SER A 74 9.10 21.72 -18.93
CA SER A 74 8.16 21.48 -17.84
C SER A 74 6.80 22.19 -18.05
N SER A 75 6.77 23.42 -18.56
CA SER A 75 5.53 24.10 -18.94
C SER A 75 4.81 23.36 -20.09
N ILE A 76 5.55 22.91 -21.12
CA ILE A 76 4.99 22.14 -22.24
C ILE A 76 4.38 20.81 -21.75
N ILE A 77 5.10 20.07 -20.91
CA ILE A 77 4.62 18.80 -20.34
C ILE A 77 3.39 19.03 -19.45
N SER A 78 3.31 20.15 -18.73
CA SER A 78 2.12 20.52 -17.94
C SER A 78 0.86 20.66 -18.80
N LEU A 79 0.95 21.37 -19.94
CA LEU A 79 -0.17 21.52 -20.87
C LEU A 79 -0.57 20.17 -21.50
N LEU A 80 0.41 19.35 -21.92
CA LEU A 80 0.15 18.01 -22.44
C LEU A 80 -0.51 17.09 -21.40
N ALA A 81 -0.17 17.24 -20.11
CA ALA A 81 -0.78 16.51 -19.01
C ALA A 81 -2.24 16.95 -18.71
N GLN A 82 -2.58 18.21 -18.97
CA GLN A 82 -3.96 18.71 -18.92
C GLN A 82 -4.80 18.16 -20.08
N LEU A 83 -4.25 18.17 -21.31
CA LEU A 83 -4.90 17.60 -22.51
C LEU A 83 -5.18 16.09 -22.36
N ALA A 84 -4.38 15.38 -21.58
CA ALA A 84 -4.62 13.99 -21.19
C ALA A 84 -5.79 13.83 -20.18
N CYS A 85 -6.89 14.58 -20.29
CA CYS A 85 -7.99 14.58 -19.32
C CYS A 85 -8.85 13.31 -19.38
N ASP A 86 -9.31 12.92 -20.57
CA ASP A 86 -10.16 11.75 -20.81
C ASP A 86 -9.40 10.58 -21.49
N ASP A 87 -10.01 9.40 -21.53
CA ASP A 87 -9.42 8.17 -22.06
C ASP A 87 -9.11 8.23 -23.57
N GLN A 88 -9.96 8.87 -24.37
CA GLN A 88 -9.75 9.05 -25.81
C GLN A 88 -8.57 10.00 -26.07
N SER A 89 -8.51 11.12 -25.35
CA SER A 89 -7.39 12.07 -25.44
C SER A 89 -6.06 11.43 -25.00
N ARG A 90 -6.05 10.53 -24.00
CA ARG A 90 -4.85 9.75 -23.64
C ARG A 90 -4.43 8.79 -24.75
N GLU A 91 -5.37 8.05 -25.33
CA GLU A 91 -5.07 7.14 -26.45
C GLU A 91 -4.53 7.90 -27.67
N ILE A 92 -5.10 9.06 -28.01
CA ILE A 92 -4.61 9.92 -29.10
C ILE A 92 -3.19 10.44 -28.81
N LEU A 93 -2.90 10.90 -27.58
CA LEU A 93 -1.57 11.36 -27.17
C LEU A 93 -0.51 10.24 -27.21
N HIS A 94 -0.91 8.99 -26.90
CA HIS A 94 -0.05 7.82 -27.04
C HIS A 94 0.17 7.42 -28.51
N SER A 95 -0.91 7.13 -29.24
CA SER A 95 -0.88 6.49 -30.57
C SER A 95 -0.51 7.44 -31.71
N SER A 96 -1.04 8.67 -31.71
CA SER A 96 -0.91 9.61 -32.83
C SER A 96 0.26 10.57 -32.68
N TYR A 97 0.61 10.95 -31.44
CA TYR A 97 1.70 11.89 -31.15
C TYR A 97 2.93 11.25 -30.48
N ASN A 98 2.89 9.95 -30.17
CA ASN A 98 3.99 9.18 -29.57
C ASN A 98 4.58 9.80 -28.28
N LEU A 99 3.76 10.51 -27.49
CA LEU A 99 4.21 11.27 -26.31
C LEU A 99 4.90 10.37 -25.27
N THR A 100 4.50 9.11 -25.17
CA THR A 100 5.15 8.11 -24.30
C THR A 100 6.63 7.91 -24.62
N SER A 101 7.01 7.86 -25.90
CA SER A 101 8.43 7.72 -26.29
C SER A 101 9.22 9.01 -25.99
N THR A 102 8.61 10.17 -26.25
CA THR A 102 9.20 11.48 -25.96
C THR A 102 9.53 11.64 -24.47
N LEU A 103 8.58 11.28 -23.58
CA LEU A 103 8.81 11.37 -22.13
C LEU A 103 9.82 10.32 -21.63
N ALA A 104 9.83 9.12 -22.20
CA ALA A 104 10.85 8.11 -21.90
C ALA A 104 12.26 8.58 -22.31
N ALA A 105 12.41 9.24 -23.45
CA ALA A 105 13.66 9.86 -23.88
C ALA A 105 14.12 10.97 -22.91
N VAL A 106 13.21 11.86 -22.47
CA VAL A 106 13.53 12.92 -21.50
C VAL A 106 14.03 12.33 -20.17
N ILE A 107 13.40 11.26 -19.67
CA ILE A 107 13.87 10.55 -18.46
C ILE A 107 15.25 9.92 -18.68
N HIS A 108 15.47 9.25 -19.82
CA HIS A 108 16.77 8.65 -20.14
C HIS A 108 17.90 9.69 -20.13
N CYS A 109 17.67 10.88 -20.70
CA CYS A 109 18.64 11.98 -20.74
C CYS A 109 18.95 12.59 -19.36
N HIS A 110 18.03 12.50 -18.39
CA HIS A 110 18.21 12.99 -17.01
C HIS A 110 18.39 11.84 -15.99
N SER A 111 18.70 10.63 -16.46
CA SER A 111 18.76 9.41 -15.64
C SER A 111 19.82 9.44 -14.53
N SER A 112 20.82 10.34 -14.63
CA SER A 112 21.84 10.56 -13.59
C SER A 112 21.35 11.39 -12.40
N THR A 113 20.22 12.09 -12.53
CA THR A 113 19.66 12.98 -11.51
C THR A 113 18.17 12.67 -11.26
N PRO A 114 17.84 11.43 -10.82
CA PRO A 114 16.46 10.92 -10.77
C PRO A 114 15.48 11.72 -9.89
N GLY A 115 15.98 12.46 -8.90
CA GLY A 115 15.17 13.33 -8.03
C GLY A 115 14.84 14.71 -8.61
N GLU A 116 15.24 15.03 -9.85
CA GLU A 116 14.88 16.32 -10.47
C GLU A 116 13.36 16.44 -10.70
N PRO A 117 12.76 17.64 -10.46
CA PRO A 117 11.32 17.85 -10.66
C PRO A 117 10.82 17.49 -12.06
N LEU A 118 11.65 17.67 -13.09
CA LEU A 118 11.31 17.29 -14.47
C LEU A 118 11.18 15.78 -14.64
N VAL A 119 12.02 14.98 -13.99
CA VAL A 119 11.95 13.51 -14.02
C VAL A 119 10.70 13.02 -13.30
N LEU A 120 10.43 13.56 -12.10
CA LEU A 120 9.20 13.28 -11.35
C LEU A 120 7.94 13.62 -12.15
N GLN A 121 7.92 14.78 -12.82
CA GLN A 121 6.82 15.19 -13.70
C GLN A 121 6.66 14.23 -14.89
N CYS A 122 7.75 13.86 -15.57
CA CYS A 122 7.70 12.90 -16.68
C CYS A 122 7.15 11.54 -16.24
N LEU A 123 7.56 11.03 -15.07
CA LEU A 123 7.07 9.78 -14.49
C LEU A 123 5.57 9.84 -14.19
N GLN A 124 5.08 10.92 -13.58
CA GLN A 124 3.65 11.12 -13.29
C GLN A 124 2.80 11.19 -14.56
N VAL A 125 3.27 11.92 -15.60
CA VAL A 125 2.55 12.03 -16.88
C VAL A 125 2.58 10.70 -17.65
N LEU A 126 3.70 9.97 -17.62
CA LEU A 126 3.77 8.61 -18.15
C LEU A 126 2.83 7.66 -17.42
N GLN A 127 2.75 7.71 -16.08
CA GLN A 127 1.80 6.91 -15.31
C GLN A 127 0.34 7.23 -15.71
N LYS A 128 0.02 8.50 -15.96
CA LYS A 128 -1.30 8.91 -16.46
C LYS A 128 -1.58 8.35 -17.87
N LEU A 129 -0.64 8.50 -18.80
CA LEU A 129 -0.78 8.11 -20.21
C LEU A 129 -0.76 6.59 -20.46
N THR A 130 -0.08 5.81 -19.61
CA THR A 130 0.03 4.35 -19.76
C THR A 130 -1.10 3.58 -19.07
N TYR A 131 -1.86 4.23 -18.20
CA TYR A 131 -2.98 3.59 -17.49
C TYR A 131 -4.09 3.18 -18.47
N ASN A 132 -4.32 1.87 -18.57
CA ASN A 132 -5.21 1.17 -19.50
C ASN A 132 -4.87 1.34 -21.00
N THR A 133 -3.63 1.72 -21.34
CA THR A 133 -3.16 1.84 -22.73
C THR A 133 -2.09 0.79 -23.04
N ARG A 134 -2.24 0.04 -24.14
CA ARG A 134 -1.26 -0.99 -24.56
C ARG A 134 -0.01 -0.33 -25.13
N THR A 135 1.07 -0.31 -24.37
CA THR A 135 2.37 0.22 -24.79
C THR A 135 3.09 -0.75 -25.74
N PHE A 136 3.21 -0.37 -27.01
CA PHE A 136 3.85 -1.20 -28.03
C PHE A 136 5.38 -1.30 -27.82
N GLN A 137 5.98 -2.45 -28.17
CA GLN A 137 7.44 -2.66 -28.11
C GLN A 137 8.23 -1.71 -29.03
N SER A 138 7.58 -1.15 -30.06
CA SER A 138 8.15 -0.19 -31.01
C SER A 138 8.26 1.24 -30.46
N THR A 139 7.76 1.51 -29.25
CA THR A 139 7.97 2.80 -28.56
C THR A 139 9.44 2.89 -28.11
N ASN A 140 10.22 3.79 -28.72
CA ASN A 140 11.64 3.96 -28.38
C ASN A 140 11.81 4.36 -26.89
N TYR A 141 12.94 3.97 -26.30
CA TYR A 141 13.33 4.18 -24.89
C TYR A 141 12.55 3.37 -23.83
N ILE A 142 11.69 2.41 -24.22
CA ILE A 142 10.98 1.56 -23.24
C ILE A 142 11.91 0.62 -22.46
N HIS A 143 12.95 0.04 -23.08
CA HIS A 143 13.89 -0.85 -22.39
C HIS A 143 14.74 -0.08 -21.36
N GLU A 144 15.20 1.10 -21.75
CA GLU A 144 15.94 2.05 -20.93
C GLU A 144 15.08 2.54 -19.75
N LEU A 145 13.80 2.84 -20.00
CA LEU A 145 12.83 3.20 -18.97
C LEU A 145 12.58 2.05 -17.98
N ILE A 146 12.38 0.81 -18.45
CA ILE A 146 12.21 -0.37 -17.58
C ILE A 146 13.44 -0.56 -16.68
N SER A 147 14.65 -0.43 -17.23
CA SER A 147 15.90 -0.51 -16.48
C SER A 147 16.03 0.61 -15.42
N PHE A 148 15.73 1.86 -15.79
CA PHE A 148 15.70 2.99 -14.87
C PHE A 148 14.69 2.79 -13.73
N LEU A 149 13.48 2.32 -14.04
CA LEU A 149 12.43 2.03 -13.06
C LEU A 149 12.83 0.91 -12.10
N MET A 150 13.30 -0.23 -12.61
CA MET A 150 13.77 -1.34 -11.76
C MET A 150 14.91 -0.90 -10.84
N THR A 151 15.86 -0.10 -11.35
CA THR A 151 16.99 0.42 -10.56
C THR A 151 16.53 1.32 -9.42
N ASN A 152 15.63 2.28 -9.68
CA ASN A 152 15.12 3.19 -8.64
C ASN A 152 14.15 2.52 -7.64
N ILE A 153 13.46 1.45 -8.07
CA ILE A 153 12.66 0.61 -7.17
C ILE A 153 13.58 -0.22 -6.26
N GLN A 154 14.71 -0.74 -6.78
CA GLN A 154 15.69 -1.51 -6.00
C GLN A 154 16.54 -0.65 -5.05
N SER A 155 16.77 0.63 -5.37
CA SER A 155 17.55 1.55 -4.51
C SER A 155 16.75 2.18 -3.36
N HIS A 156 15.43 1.94 -3.28
CA HIS A 156 14.53 2.58 -2.30
C HIS A 156 14.60 4.12 -2.34
N ASN A 157 14.52 4.69 -3.55
CA ASN A 157 14.55 6.14 -3.74
C ASN A 157 13.17 6.78 -3.42
N ASP A 158 12.98 7.16 -2.15
CA ASP A 158 11.69 7.64 -1.60
C ASP A 158 11.06 8.81 -2.38
N ASP A 159 11.86 9.69 -3.00
CA ASP A 159 11.38 10.85 -3.77
C ASP A 159 10.55 10.44 -5.02
N ILE A 160 10.83 9.27 -5.61
CA ILE A 160 10.19 8.80 -6.85
C ILE A 160 9.67 7.36 -6.80
N ILE A 161 9.81 6.65 -5.68
CA ILE A 161 9.43 5.23 -5.55
C ILE A 161 7.97 4.97 -5.94
N MET A 162 7.04 5.84 -5.52
CA MET A 162 5.61 5.70 -5.78
C MET A 162 5.25 5.81 -7.28
N PRO A 163 5.59 6.89 -8.01
CA PRO A 163 5.33 6.96 -9.45
C PRO A 163 6.15 5.93 -10.26
N CYS A 164 7.35 5.54 -9.82
CA CYS A 164 8.11 4.46 -10.45
C CYS A 164 7.37 3.11 -10.37
N LEU A 165 6.86 2.75 -9.18
CA LEU A 165 6.03 1.54 -9.01
C LEU A 165 4.72 1.63 -9.81
N GLY A 166 4.05 2.78 -9.81
CA GLY A 166 2.81 2.99 -10.55
C GLY A 166 2.96 2.85 -12.06
N LEU A 167 4.03 3.44 -12.62
CA LEU A 167 4.36 3.30 -14.04
C LEU A 167 4.78 1.87 -14.39
N MET A 168 5.59 1.21 -13.54
CA MET A 168 5.95 -0.20 -13.72
C MET A 168 4.73 -1.13 -13.70
N ALA A 169 3.74 -0.85 -12.84
CA ALA A 169 2.48 -1.61 -12.80
C ALA A 169 1.71 -1.51 -14.12
N ASN A 170 1.56 -0.30 -14.69
CA ASN A 170 0.93 -0.11 -16.01
C ASN A 170 1.68 -0.84 -17.12
N LEU A 171 3.01 -0.68 -17.19
CA LEU A 171 3.85 -1.32 -18.20
C LEU A 171 3.82 -2.85 -18.12
N CYS A 172 3.58 -3.42 -16.94
CA CYS A 172 3.42 -4.87 -16.77
C CYS A 172 1.98 -5.37 -17.08
N ARG A 173 0.94 -4.56 -16.84
CA ARG A 173 -0.47 -4.98 -17.01
C ARG A 173 -0.78 -5.31 -18.48
N ASP A 174 -1.37 -6.48 -18.74
CA ASP A 174 -1.80 -6.96 -20.07
C ASP A 174 -0.74 -6.84 -21.21
N ASN A 175 0.56 -6.70 -20.89
CA ASN A 175 1.67 -6.49 -21.81
C ASN A 175 2.71 -7.62 -21.73
N HIS A 176 2.42 -8.78 -22.35
CA HIS A 176 3.29 -9.98 -22.30
C HIS A 176 4.72 -9.76 -22.80
N SER A 177 4.92 -8.81 -23.70
CA SER A 177 6.23 -8.35 -24.19
C SER A 177 7.12 -7.80 -23.07
N VAL A 178 6.60 -6.83 -22.32
CA VAL A 178 7.28 -6.20 -21.18
C VAL A 178 7.46 -7.20 -20.04
N GLN A 179 6.44 -8.01 -19.74
CA GLN A 179 6.52 -9.09 -18.75
C GLN A 179 7.68 -10.04 -19.08
N SER A 180 7.79 -10.48 -20.33
CA SER A 180 8.85 -11.41 -20.77
C SER A 180 10.24 -10.77 -20.73
N HIS A 181 10.35 -9.49 -21.10
CA HIS A 181 11.61 -8.76 -20.99
C HIS A 181 12.09 -8.64 -19.53
N ILE A 182 11.22 -8.21 -18.60
CA ILE A 182 11.59 -8.09 -17.18
C ILE A 182 12.03 -9.44 -16.59
N LYS A 183 11.36 -10.54 -16.98
CA LYS A 183 11.72 -11.91 -16.57
C LYS A 183 13.06 -12.40 -17.11
N SER A 184 13.54 -11.82 -18.22
CA SER A 184 14.83 -12.15 -18.83
C SER A 184 16.04 -11.43 -18.20
N LEU A 185 15.82 -10.49 -17.28
CA LEU A 185 16.89 -9.72 -16.63
C LEU A 185 17.48 -10.44 -15.41
N ASP A 186 18.81 -10.50 -15.31
CA ASP A 186 19.53 -11.22 -14.25
C ASP A 186 19.17 -10.76 -12.82
N ASN A 187 18.79 -9.49 -12.64
CA ASN A 187 18.40 -8.89 -11.36
C ASN A 187 16.92 -9.13 -10.97
N VAL A 188 16.16 -9.92 -11.72
CA VAL A 188 14.72 -10.16 -11.45
C VAL A 188 14.46 -10.84 -10.10
N LYS A 189 15.34 -11.75 -9.64
CA LYS A 189 15.18 -12.41 -8.32
C LYS A 189 15.34 -11.42 -7.16
N PRO A 190 16.39 -10.55 -7.11
CA PRO A 190 16.42 -9.39 -6.22
C PRO A 190 15.18 -8.49 -6.33
N PHE A 191 14.71 -8.19 -7.55
CA PHE A 191 13.54 -7.32 -7.78
C PHE A 191 12.27 -7.89 -7.12
N TYR A 192 11.97 -9.18 -7.29
CA TYR A 192 10.85 -9.83 -6.60
C TYR A 192 11.00 -9.79 -5.07
N ARG A 193 12.21 -9.90 -4.52
CA ARG A 193 12.43 -9.77 -3.07
C ARG A 193 12.14 -8.35 -2.58
N THR A 194 12.59 -7.33 -3.31
CA THR A 194 12.27 -5.92 -3.00
C THR A 194 10.77 -5.66 -3.06
N LEU A 195 10.07 -6.15 -4.08
CA LEU A 195 8.61 -6.03 -4.18
C LEU A 195 7.90 -6.76 -3.03
N ILE A 196 8.29 -7.98 -2.67
CA ILE A 196 7.67 -8.71 -1.54
C ILE A 196 7.83 -7.93 -0.22
N ASN A 197 8.98 -7.26 -0.01
CA ASN A 197 9.15 -6.38 1.15
C ASN A 197 8.20 -5.16 1.14
N PHE A 198 7.95 -4.56 -0.03
CA PHE A 198 7.02 -3.43 -0.17
C PHE A 198 5.54 -3.78 0.11
N LEU A 199 5.17 -5.06 0.16
CA LEU A 199 3.82 -5.46 0.59
C LEU A 199 3.53 -5.15 2.08
N ALA A 200 4.57 -4.93 2.89
CA ALA A 200 4.47 -4.50 4.29
C ALA A 200 4.61 -2.98 4.47
N HIS A 201 4.53 -2.19 3.40
CA HIS A 201 4.73 -0.74 3.44
C HIS A 201 3.51 0.03 3.99
N ASN A 202 3.76 1.15 4.70
CA ASN A 202 2.73 1.94 5.36
C ASN A 202 1.73 2.62 4.40
N SER A 203 2.14 2.93 3.16
CA SER A 203 1.25 3.47 2.13
C SER A 203 0.60 2.35 1.31
N LEU A 204 -0.73 2.24 1.40
CA LEU A 204 -1.53 1.29 0.62
C LEU A 204 -1.38 1.49 -0.90
N THR A 205 -1.05 2.70 -1.35
CA THR A 205 -0.77 3.01 -2.77
C THR A 205 0.53 2.35 -3.26
N VAL A 206 1.58 2.32 -2.41
CA VAL A 206 2.82 1.57 -2.70
C VAL A 206 2.55 0.07 -2.69
N VAL A 207 1.76 -0.42 -1.72
CA VAL A 207 1.39 -1.85 -1.62
C VAL A 207 0.60 -2.30 -2.85
N VAL A 208 -0.36 -1.51 -3.34
CA VAL A 208 -1.19 -1.92 -4.50
C VAL A 208 -0.38 -1.94 -5.79
N PHE A 209 0.43 -0.91 -6.09
CA PHE A 209 1.28 -0.92 -7.29
C PHE A 209 2.25 -2.12 -7.26
N THR A 210 2.86 -2.37 -6.11
CA THR A 210 3.73 -3.54 -5.86
C THR A 210 3.00 -4.85 -6.13
N LEU A 211 1.78 -5.02 -5.63
CA LEU A 211 0.99 -6.24 -5.81
C LEU A 211 0.49 -6.40 -7.25
N SER A 212 0.18 -5.32 -7.96
CA SER A 212 -0.14 -5.34 -9.40
C SER A 212 1.05 -5.76 -10.27
N ILE A 213 2.27 -5.34 -9.94
CA ILE A 213 3.50 -5.82 -10.59
C ILE A 213 3.71 -7.31 -10.30
N LEU A 214 3.60 -7.72 -9.03
CA LEU A 214 3.77 -9.12 -8.63
C LEU A 214 2.73 -10.04 -9.27
N ALA A 215 1.46 -9.62 -9.38
CA ALA A 215 0.44 -10.35 -10.12
C ALA A 215 0.82 -10.44 -11.61
N SER A 216 1.03 -9.31 -12.28
CA SER A 216 1.33 -9.25 -13.72
C SER A 216 2.55 -10.07 -14.13
N LEU A 217 3.55 -10.20 -13.25
CA LEU A 217 4.75 -10.99 -13.51
C LEU A 217 4.62 -12.45 -13.02
N THR A 218 4.16 -12.71 -11.80
CA THR A 218 4.35 -14.01 -11.14
C THR A 218 3.10 -14.91 -11.04
N LEU A 219 1.92 -14.48 -11.52
CA LEU A 219 0.64 -15.21 -11.36
C LEU A 219 0.69 -16.70 -11.79
N ASN A 220 1.47 -17.01 -12.82
CA ASN A 220 1.62 -18.34 -13.40
C ASN A 220 3.03 -18.93 -13.14
N GLU A 221 3.76 -18.43 -12.14
CA GLU A 221 5.13 -18.84 -11.82
C GLU A 221 5.26 -19.39 -10.39
N LYS A 222 6.23 -20.30 -10.18
CA LYS A 222 6.54 -20.87 -8.85
C LYS A 222 6.83 -19.81 -7.76
N VAL A 223 7.28 -18.62 -8.14
CA VAL A 223 7.51 -17.51 -7.20
C VAL A 223 6.18 -16.93 -6.67
N GLY A 224 5.16 -16.83 -7.54
CA GLY A 224 3.84 -16.30 -7.20
C GLY A 224 2.99 -17.24 -6.36
N GLU A 225 3.31 -18.53 -6.33
CA GLU A 225 2.63 -19.53 -5.47
C GLU A 225 2.68 -19.12 -3.98
N LYS A 226 3.68 -18.34 -3.54
CA LYS A 226 3.72 -17.79 -2.17
C LYS A 226 2.61 -16.76 -1.86
N LEU A 227 1.96 -16.17 -2.87
CA LEU A 227 0.85 -15.19 -2.75
C LEU A 227 -0.49 -15.69 -3.32
N PHE A 228 -0.44 -16.60 -4.29
CA PHE A 228 -1.61 -17.02 -5.09
C PHE A 228 -1.98 -18.50 -4.95
N ASP A 229 -1.25 -19.30 -4.16
CA ASP A 229 -1.67 -20.66 -3.77
C ASP A 229 -2.91 -20.64 -2.86
N ALA A 230 -3.69 -21.72 -2.89
CA ALA A 230 -4.88 -21.95 -2.08
C ALA A 230 -4.68 -21.69 -0.57
N LYS A 231 -3.48 -21.95 -0.03
CA LYS A 231 -3.19 -21.73 1.40
C LYS A 231 -3.08 -20.24 1.76
N ASN A 232 -2.60 -19.41 0.84
CA ASN A 232 -2.18 -18.03 1.11
C ASN A 232 -3.09 -16.98 0.45
N ILE A 233 -3.79 -17.32 -0.62
CA ILE A 233 -4.65 -16.40 -1.40
C ILE A 233 -5.69 -15.67 -0.54
N HIS A 234 -6.15 -16.25 0.57
CA HIS A 234 -7.05 -15.58 1.53
C HIS A 234 -6.44 -14.29 2.13
N GLN A 235 -5.13 -14.26 2.38
CA GLN A 235 -4.42 -13.06 2.84
C GLN A 235 -4.34 -12.02 1.72
N THR A 236 -4.08 -12.46 0.49
CA THR A 236 -4.08 -11.60 -0.70
C THR A 236 -5.47 -10.98 -0.94
N PHE A 237 -6.57 -11.74 -0.82
CA PHE A 237 -7.93 -11.20 -0.87
C PHE A 237 -8.21 -10.20 0.26
N GLN A 238 -7.85 -10.54 1.51
CA GLN A 238 -8.00 -9.63 2.64
C GLN A 238 -7.26 -8.30 2.42
N LEU A 239 -6.03 -8.36 1.90
CA LEU A 239 -5.22 -7.19 1.59
C LEU A 239 -5.85 -6.35 0.47
N VAL A 240 -6.26 -6.98 -0.64
CA VAL A 240 -6.87 -6.28 -1.78
C VAL A 240 -8.20 -5.63 -1.38
N PHE A 241 -9.09 -6.31 -0.65
CA PHE A 241 -10.32 -5.69 -0.15
C PHE A 241 -10.06 -4.57 0.86
N ASN A 242 -9.05 -4.72 1.73
CA ASN A 242 -8.64 -3.64 2.64
C ASN A 242 -8.15 -2.40 1.86
N ILE A 243 -7.43 -2.58 0.76
CA ILE A 243 -6.99 -1.49 -0.12
C ILE A 243 -8.19 -0.86 -0.87
N ILE A 244 -9.15 -1.65 -1.36
CA ILE A 244 -10.35 -1.10 -2.03
C ILE A 244 -11.17 -0.22 -1.08
N VAL A 245 -11.38 -0.67 0.16
CA VAL A 245 -12.26 0.00 1.14
C VAL A 245 -11.56 1.12 1.90
N ASN A 246 -10.34 0.88 2.40
CA ASN A 246 -9.60 1.81 3.26
C ASN A 246 -8.47 2.56 2.51
N GLY A 247 -8.34 2.36 1.19
CA GLY A 247 -7.34 3.02 0.36
C GLY A 247 -7.58 4.52 0.18
N ASP A 248 -6.51 5.29 0.30
CA ASP A 248 -6.54 6.74 0.13
C ASP A 248 -6.64 7.14 -1.34
N GLY A 249 -7.54 8.07 -1.63
CA GLY A 249 -7.80 8.59 -2.96
C GLY A 249 -8.35 7.60 -4.00
N THR A 250 -8.86 8.18 -5.09
CA THR A 250 -9.44 7.44 -6.23
C THR A 250 -8.37 6.67 -7.02
N LEU A 251 -7.11 7.10 -6.98
CA LEU A 251 -5.98 6.43 -7.63
C LEU A 251 -5.70 5.04 -7.03
N THR A 252 -5.64 4.93 -5.70
CA THR A 252 -5.41 3.64 -5.01
C THR A 252 -6.56 2.68 -5.31
N ARG A 253 -7.80 3.18 -5.33
CA ARG A 253 -8.98 2.37 -5.67
C ARG A 253 -8.95 1.85 -7.10
N LYS A 254 -8.63 2.71 -8.09
CA LYS A 254 -8.47 2.33 -9.51
C LYS A 254 -7.60 1.07 -9.64
N TYR A 255 -6.35 1.15 -9.20
CA TYR A 255 -5.39 0.03 -9.31
C TYR A 255 -5.79 -1.20 -8.47
N SER A 256 -6.47 -1.02 -7.34
CA SER A 256 -6.93 -2.14 -6.50
C SER A 256 -8.12 -2.90 -7.09
N VAL A 257 -9.01 -2.19 -7.79
CA VAL A 257 -10.06 -2.79 -8.62
C VAL A 257 -9.43 -3.50 -9.80
N ASP A 258 -8.56 -2.82 -10.55
CA ASP A 258 -7.87 -3.38 -11.73
C ASP A 258 -7.15 -4.69 -11.40
N LEU A 259 -6.43 -4.72 -10.28
CA LEU A 259 -5.79 -5.92 -9.75
C LEU A 259 -6.80 -7.05 -9.48
N LEU A 260 -7.93 -6.77 -8.81
CA LEU A 260 -8.92 -7.81 -8.50
C LEU A 260 -9.65 -8.32 -9.76
N VAL A 261 -9.95 -7.43 -10.70
CA VAL A 261 -10.48 -7.76 -12.03
C VAL A 261 -9.48 -8.66 -12.79
N ASP A 262 -8.19 -8.33 -12.77
CA ASP A 262 -7.14 -9.13 -13.42
C ASP A 262 -6.93 -10.49 -12.75
N LEU A 263 -7.05 -10.58 -11.42
CA LEU A 263 -7.02 -11.84 -10.68
C LEU A 263 -8.23 -12.73 -11.01
N LEU A 264 -9.41 -12.14 -11.25
CA LEU A 264 -10.61 -12.86 -11.67
C LEU A 264 -10.53 -13.43 -13.10
N LYS A 265 -9.65 -12.87 -13.98
CA LYS A 265 -9.32 -13.49 -15.28
C LYS A 265 -8.73 -14.90 -15.12
N ASN A 266 -8.20 -15.27 -13.94
CA ASN A 266 -7.69 -16.62 -13.65
C ASN A 266 -8.77 -17.49 -12.97
N PRO A 267 -9.26 -18.57 -13.62
CA PRO A 267 -10.39 -19.35 -13.10
C PRO A 267 -10.08 -20.06 -11.77
N LYS A 268 -8.81 -20.36 -11.46
CA LYS A 268 -8.43 -20.95 -10.16
C LYS A 268 -8.62 -19.95 -9.03
N ILE A 269 -8.31 -18.68 -9.26
CA ILE A 269 -8.38 -17.62 -8.25
C ILE A 269 -9.83 -17.15 -8.08
N ALA A 270 -10.60 -17.09 -9.17
CA ALA A 270 -12.05 -16.94 -9.12
C ALA A 270 -12.72 -18.00 -8.22
N ASP A 271 -12.35 -19.28 -8.39
CA ASP A 271 -12.85 -20.40 -7.58
C ASP A 271 -12.27 -20.45 -6.14
N TYR A 272 -11.18 -19.75 -5.85
CA TYR A 272 -10.77 -19.48 -4.47
C TYR A 272 -11.60 -18.34 -3.83
N LEU A 273 -12.07 -17.38 -4.63
CA LEU A 273 -12.88 -16.26 -4.14
C LEU A 273 -14.33 -16.66 -3.84
N THR A 274 -14.93 -17.54 -4.65
CA THR A 274 -16.28 -18.12 -4.38
C THR A 274 -16.33 -18.83 -3.03
N ARG A 275 -15.20 -19.41 -2.60
CA ARG A 275 -15.03 -20.15 -1.34
C ARG A 275 -14.48 -19.29 -0.19
N TYR A 276 -14.29 -17.98 -0.39
CA TYR A 276 -13.72 -17.09 0.62
C TYR A 276 -14.76 -16.66 1.67
N GLN A 277 -14.57 -17.12 2.92
CA GLN A 277 -15.53 -16.96 4.02
C GLN A 277 -15.93 -15.51 4.34
N HIS A 278 -15.10 -14.52 3.98
CA HIS A 278 -15.40 -13.10 4.24
C HIS A 278 -15.95 -12.35 3.02
N PHE A 279 -16.12 -13.01 1.86
CA PHE A 279 -16.57 -12.38 0.61
C PHE A 279 -17.81 -11.48 0.80
N SER A 280 -18.89 -12.02 1.37
CA SER A 280 -20.13 -11.26 1.64
C SER A 280 -19.91 -10.01 2.50
N ALA A 281 -19.01 -10.07 3.49
CA ALA A 281 -18.69 -8.94 4.37
C ALA A 281 -17.80 -7.89 3.68
N CYS A 282 -16.88 -8.33 2.80
CA CYS A 282 -16.07 -7.45 1.97
C CYS A 282 -16.92 -6.74 0.90
N VAL A 283 -17.75 -7.48 0.15
CA VAL A 283 -18.68 -6.93 -0.84
C VAL A 283 -19.66 -5.94 -0.21
N SER A 284 -20.18 -6.23 1.00
CA SER A 284 -21.02 -5.28 1.75
C SER A 284 -20.33 -3.92 2.00
N GLN A 285 -19.01 -3.90 2.14
CA GLN A 285 -18.23 -2.66 2.33
C GLN A 285 -17.94 -1.98 0.98
N VAL A 286 -17.63 -2.76 -0.06
CA VAL A 286 -17.44 -2.27 -1.44
C VAL A 286 -18.71 -1.60 -1.97
N LEU A 287 -19.88 -2.21 -1.80
CA LEU A 287 -21.18 -1.59 -2.11
C LEU A 287 -21.44 -0.33 -1.27
N GLY A 288 -20.88 -0.25 -0.06
CA GLY A 288 -20.88 0.96 0.76
C GLY A 288 -20.23 2.16 0.07
N LEU A 289 -19.19 1.95 -0.75
CA LEU A 289 -18.48 3.02 -1.48
C LEU A 289 -19.35 3.71 -2.54
N LEU A 290 -20.42 3.06 -3.04
CA LEU A 290 -21.36 3.65 -3.99
C LEU A 290 -22.18 4.82 -3.43
N HIS A 291 -22.15 5.06 -2.11
CA HIS A 291 -22.77 6.23 -1.49
C HIS A 291 -21.87 7.48 -1.56
N SER A 292 -20.63 7.36 -2.04
CA SER A 292 -19.77 8.50 -2.33
C SER A 292 -20.24 9.23 -3.60
N LYS A 293 -20.04 10.55 -3.67
CA LYS A 293 -20.40 11.37 -4.84
C LYS A 293 -19.27 11.51 -5.87
N ASP A 294 -18.29 10.60 -5.86
CA ASP A 294 -17.17 10.58 -6.80
C ASP A 294 -17.49 9.60 -7.94
N PRO A 295 -17.87 10.07 -9.15
CA PRO A 295 -18.21 9.19 -10.27
C PRO A 295 -17.00 8.36 -10.73
N ASP A 296 -15.78 8.89 -10.61
CA ASP A 296 -14.55 8.19 -11.00
C ASP A 296 -14.26 7.00 -10.07
N SER A 297 -14.59 7.12 -8.78
CA SER A 297 -14.52 6.01 -7.82
C SER A 297 -15.73 5.07 -7.94
N ALA A 298 -16.92 5.58 -8.24
CA ALA A 298 -18.12 4.76 -8.41
C ALA A 298 -18.03 3.87 -9.65
N ALA A 299 -17.55 4.39 -10.78
CA ALA A 299 -17.36 3.65 -12.02
C ALA A 299 -16.45 2.41 -11.84
N LYS A 300 -15.35 2.53 -11.07
CA LYS A 300 -14.48 1.39 -10.74
C LYS A 300 -15.14 0.40 -9.78
N VAL A 301 -15.96 0.86 -8.82
CA VAL A 301 -16.70 -0.05 -7.94
C VAL A 301 -17.74 -0.86 -8.72
N LEU A 302 -18.43 -0.23 -9.68
CA LEU A 302 -19.37 -0.92 -10.58
C LEU A 302 -18.65 -1.87 -11.54
N GLU A 303 -17.49 -1.48 -12.10
CA GLU A 303 -16.62 -2.35 -12.91
C GLU A 303 -16.20 -3.61 -12.15
N LEU A 304 -15.84 -3.49 -10.86
CA LEU A 304 -15.48 -4.64 -10.04
C LEU A 304 -16.66 -5.60 -9.84
N LEU A 305 -17.86 -5.06 -9.59
CA LEU A 305 -19.07 -5.85 -9.40
C LEU A 305 -19.51 -6.57 -10.69
N LEU A 306 -19.35 -5.91 -11.84
CA LEU A 306 -19.54 -6.51 -13.18
C LEU A 306 -18.53 -7.64 -13.44
N ALA A 307 -17.25 -7.42 -13.14
CA ALA A 307 -16.22 -8.46 -13.28
C ALA A 307 -16.49 -9.66 -12.36
N MET A 308 -17.01 -9.44 -11.15
CA MET A 308 -17.47 -10.51 -10.27
C MET A 308 -18.69 -11.24 -10.86
N CYS A 309 -19.66 -10.55 -11.49
CA CYS A 309 -20.80 -11.21 -12.15
C CYS A 309 -20.38 -12.16 -13.27
N SER A 310 -19.27 -11.91 -13.97
CA SER A 310 -18.75 -12.82 -15.00
C SER A 310 -18.39 -14.23 -14.48
N VAL A 311 -18.29 -14.41 -13.16
CA VAL A 311 -18.10 -15.69 -12.47
C VAL A 311 -19.42 -16.10 -11.82
N SER A 312 -20.10 -17.13 -12.32
CA SER A 312 -21.43 -17.56 -11.85
C SER A 312 -21.51 -17.82 -10.33
N GLY A 313 -20.49 -18.46 -9.77
CA GLY A 313 -20.38 -18.69 -8.31
C GLY A 313 -20.18 -17.42 -7.48
N LEU A 314 -19.82 -16.29 -8.09
CA LEU A 314 -19.83 -14.97 -7.47
C LEU A 314 -21.12 -14.20 -7.79
N ARG A 315 -21.68 -14.32 -9.00
CA ARG A 315 -22.96 -13.68 -9.41
C ARG A 315 -24.10 -14.04 -8.44
N SER A 316 -24.26 -15.32 -8.14
CA SER A 316 -25.19 -15.84 -7.13
C SER A 316 -24.95 -15.25 -5.72
N LEU A 317 -23.68 -15.22 -5.26
CA LEU A 317 -23.31 -14.61 -3.98
C LEU A 317 -23.51 -13.08 -3.94
N LEU A 318 -23.41 -12.38 -5.07
CA LEU A 318 -23.70 -10.95 -5.17
C LEU A 318 -25.20 -10.69 -5.05
N CYS A 319 -26.06 -11.46 -5.70
CA CYS A 319 -27.52 -11.34 -5.57
C CYS A 319 -27.96 -11.46 -4.10
N GLU A 320 -27.37 -12.42 -3.39
CA GLU A 320 -27.57 -12.67 -1.96
C GLU A 320 -27.04 -11.57 -1.01
N VAL A 321 -26.26 -10.60 -1.52
CA VAL A 321 -25.77 -9.44 -0.78
C VAL A 321 -26.46 -8.13 -1.21
N VAL A 322 -26.82 -8.00 -2.49
CA VAL A 322 -27.44 -6.79 -3.06
C VAL A 322 -28.94 -6.71 -2.74
N PHE A 323 -29.67 -7.83 -2.85
CA PHE A 323 -31.13 -7.83 -2.73
C PHE A 323 -31.66 -8.37 -1.40
N ARG A 324 -30.95 -9.29 -0.72
CA ARG A 324 -31.43 -9.85 0.55
C ARG A 324 -31.46 -8.76 1.63
N PRO A 325 -32.62 -8.44 2.23
CA PRO A 325 -32.71 -7.40 3.25
C PRO A 325 -31.90 -7.75 4.48
N ALA A 326 -31.33 -6.72 5.14
CA ALA A 326 -30.51 -6.89 6.34
C ALA A 326 -31.33 -7.43 7.52
N GLY A 327 -31.31 -8.76 7.69
CA GLY A 327 -32.20 -9.48 8.60
C GLY A 327 -32.22 -8.94 10.04
N PRO A 328 -33.38 -8.98 10.73
CA PRO A 328 -33.53 -8.41 12.07
C PRO A 328 -32.65 -9.15 13.07
N LYS A 329 -31.57 -8.49 13.51
CA LYS A 329 -30.67 -9.05 14.52
C LYS A 329 -31.43 -9.32 15.81
N LEU A 330 -31.57 -10.60 16.17
CA LEU A 330 -31.91 -11.01 17.53
C LEU A 330 -30.97 -10.30 18.51
N ARG A 331 -31.56 -9.58 19.48
CA ARG A 331 -30.80 -8.87 20.52
C ARG A 331 -30.14 -9.87 21.47
N ALA A 332 -28.96 -10.35 21.11
CA ALA A 332 -28.04 -10.97 22.06
C ALA A 332 -27.77 -9.98 23.20
N ALA A 333 -28.11 -10.35 24.43
CA ALA A 333 -28.07 -9.43 25.55
C ALA A 333 -26.65 -9.28 26.11
N GLY A 334 -26.22 -8.02 26.31
CA GLY A 334 -25.18 -7.68 27.29
C GLY A 334 -23.77 -7.40 26.76
N ARG A 335 -23.50 -6.12 26.45
CA ARG A 335 -22.57 -5.28 27.24
C ARG A 335 -22.73 -3.80 26.86
N ARG A 336 -22.33 -2.90 27.77
CA ARG A 336 -22.40 -1.44 27.57
C ARG A 336 -21.06 -0.89 27.07
N GLN A 337 -21.03 -0.52 25.80
CA GLN A 337 -20.12 0.44 25.15
C GLN A 337 -20.97 1.02 23.99
N GLY A 338 -20.98 2.30 23.66
CA GLY A 338 -20.44 3.51 24.29
C GLY A 338 -20.95 4.65 23.39
N ALA A 339 -21.45 5.76 23.95
CA ALA A 339 -22.20 6.73 23.13
C ALA A 339 -21.29 7.50 22.16
N GLY A 340 -21.42 7.24 20.85
CA GLY A 340 -20.69 7.95 19.80
C GLY A 340 -21.06 7.47 18.39
N LEU A 341 -21.24 8.45 17.49
CA LEU A 341 -21.55 8.33 16.06
C LEU A 341 -22.93 7.74 15.72
N ASP A 342 -23.40 8.10 14.52
CA ASP A 342 -24.80 7.98 14.12
C ASP A 342 -25.31 6.55 14.00
N GLY A 343 -26.59 6.38 14.36
CA GLY A 343 -27.38 5.19 14.09
C GLY A 343 -27.77 5.08 12.62
N GLY A 344 -26.78 5.10 11.72
CA GLY A 344 -26.98 4.92 10.30
C GLY A 344 -27.77 3.64 10.04
N ARG A 345 -28.95 3.77 9.43
CA ARG A 345 -29.65 2.63 8.83
C ARG A 345 -28.64 1.98 7.87
N LYS A 346 -28.51 0.64 7.91
CA LYS A 346 -27.83 -0.07 6.81
C LYS A 346 -28.58 0.33 5.54
N ALA A 347 -27.93 1.08 4.66
CA ALA A 347 -28.52 1.45 3.39
C ALA A 347 -28.66 0.18 2.54
N ASP A 348 -29.88 -0.09 2.07
CA ASP A 348 -30.17 -1.27 1.27
C ASP A 348 -29.32 -1.21 -0.01
N SER A 349 -28.46 -2.20 -0.23
CA SER A 349 -27.35 -2.03 -1.19
C SER A 349 -27.82 -1.97 -2.65
N GLY A 350 -28.98 -2.58 -2.97
CA GLY A 350 -29.69 -2.34 -4.23
C GLY A 350 -30.22 -0.91 -4.40
N LEU A 351 -30.55 -0.19 -3.33
CA LEU A 351 -31.03 1.21 -3.42
C LEU A 351 -29.90 2.15 -3.89
N ALA A 352 -28.65 1.88 -3.53
CA ALA A 352 -27.50 2.63 -4.02
C ALA A 352 -27.36 2.52 -5.55
N LEU A 353 -27.62 1.33 -6.13
CA LEU A 353 -27.64 1.14 -7.58
C LEU A 353 -28.74 1.96 -8.25
N VAL A 354 -29.95 1.98 -7.67
CA VAL A 354 -31.07 2.79 -8.21
C VAL A 354 -30.79 4.30 -8.07
N GLN A 355 -30.10 4.74 -7.03
CA GLN A 355 -29.68 6.15 -6.91
C GLN A 355 -28.75 6.60 -8.05
N TRP A 356 -27.85 5.72 -8.52
CA TRP A 356 -27.03 6.00 -9.72
C TRP A 356 -27.81 5.95 -11.05
N LEU A 357 -29.01 5.35 -11.07
CA LEU A 357 -29.93 5.47 -12.20
C LEU A 357 -30.71 6.79 -12.18
N SER A 358 -31.12 7.26 -11.00
CA SER A 358 -31.97 8.45 -10.85
C SER A 358 -31.22 9.78 -10.77
N SER A 359 -29.88 9.81 -10.74
CA SER A 359 -29.11 11.03 -10.45
C SER A 359 -28.45 11.64 -11.68
N PRO A 360 -28.85 12.87 -12.10
CA PRO A 360 -28.19 13.60 -13.19
C PRO A 360 -26.90 14.27 -12.68
N VAL A 361 -25.88 13.46 -12.37
CA VAL A 361 -24.52 13.94 -12.09
C VAL A 361 -23.79 14.09 -13.43
N GLU A 362 -23.42 15.32 -13.78
CA GLU A 362 -22.61 15.60 -14.98
C GLU A 362 -21.33 14.74 -14.97
N GLY A 363 -21.10 13.99 -16.05
CA GLY A 363 -19.98 13.06 -16.18
C GLY A 363 -20.22 11.64 -15.63
N ALA A 364 -21.33 11.36 -14.92
CA ALA A 364 -21.62 10.04 -14.35
C ALA A 364 -22.40 9.08 -15.27
N GLU A 365 -22.51 9.38 -16.57
CA GLU A 365 -23.23 8.55 -17.55
C GLU A 365 -22.65 7.13 -17.66
N SER A 366 -21.34 6.97 -17.44
CA SER A 366 -20.69 5.67 -17.31
C SER A 366 -21.23 4.88 -16.13
N CYS A 367 -21.41 5.52 -14.97
CA CYS A 367 -21.92 4.89 -13.76
C CYS A 367 -23.37 4.42 -13.94
N SER A 368 -24.24 5.21 -14.58
CA SER A 368 -25.62 4.79 -14.81
C SER A 368 -25.71 3.64 -15.83
N LEU A 369 -24.89 3.63 -16.88
CA LEU A 369 -24.77 2.51 -17.81
C LEU A 369 -24.24 1.24 -17.12
N GLN A 370 -23.18 1.34 -16.32
CA GLN A 370 -22.63 0.20 -15.57
C GLN A 370 -23.60 -0.30 -14.50
N ALA A 371 -24.36 0.57 -13.85
CA ALA A 371 -25.42 0.18 -12.91
C ALA A 371 -26.58 -0.55 -13.60
N LEU A 372 -26.98 -0.11 -14.80
CA LEU A 372 -27.94 -0.85 -15.63
C LEU A 372 -27.40 -2.24 -16.02
N GLN A 373 -26.15 -2.33 -16.47
CA GLN A 373 -25.50 -3.60 -16.81
C GLN A 373 -25.44 -4.55 -15.60
N LEU A 374 -25.06 -4.04 -14.44
CA LEU A 374 -24.98 -4.84 -13.21
C LEU A 374 -26.36 -5.32 -12.76
N LEU A 375 -27.40 -4.49 -12.93
CA LEU A 375 -28.78 -4.89 -12.65
C LEU A 375 -29.30 -5.92 -13.67
N ASN A 376 -28.89 -5.89 -14.95
CA ASN A 376 -29.21 -6.97 -15.90
C ASN A 376 -28.64 -8.31 -15.38
N GLU A 377 -27.34 -8.38 -15.11
CA GLU A 377 -26.65 -9.59 -14.63
C GLU A 377 -27.26 -10.16 -13.33
N LEU A 378 -27.49 -9.30 -12.33
CA LEU A 378 -28.00 -9.74 -11.03
C LEU A 378 -29.48 -10.11 -11.08
N LEU A 379 -30.29 -9.46 -11.91
CA LEU A 379 -31.73 -9.75 -12.00
C LEU A 379 -32.01 -10.96 -12.89
N GLU A 380 -31.16 -11.27 -13.89
CA GLU A 380 -31.22 -12.53 -14.62
C GLU A 380 -30.94 -13.73 -13.68
N GLU A 381 -29.88 -13.66 -12.87
CA GLU A 381 -29.54 -14.68 -11.88
C GLU A 381 -30.64 -14.84 -10.82
N ALA A 382 -31.13 -13.72 -10.25
CA ALA A 382 -32.11 -13.74 -9.16
C ALA A 382 -33.52 -14.20 -9.58
N LEU A 383 -33.90 -14.04 -10.86
CA LEU A 383 -35.17 -14.51 -11.41
C LEU A 383 -35.09 -15.92 -12.02
N GLY A 384 -33.89 -16.48 -12.18
CA GLY A 384 -33.70 -17.87 -12.61
C GLY A 384 -33.99 -18.95 -11.55
N ALA A 385 -34.41 -18.55 -10.35
CA ALA A 385 -34.77 -19.45 -9.25
C ALA A 385 -36.25 -19.88 -9.33
N GLU A 386 -36.57 -21.12 -8.92
CA GLU A 386 -37.90 -21.74 -9.08
C GLU A 386 -39.10 -20.95 -8.52
N ASN A 387 -38.88 -19.99 -7.63
CA ASN A 387 -39.90 -19.07 -7.13
C ASN A 387 -39.29 -17.68 -6.88
N VAL A 388 -39.87 -16.63 -7.49
CA VAL A 388 -39.53 -15.23 -7.18
C VAL A 388 -40.00 -14.89 -5.76
N SER A 389 -39.14 -14.24 -4.97
CA SER A 389 -39.41 -13.91 -3.57
C SER A 389 -40.08 -12.54 -3.37
N ASP A 390 -40.78 -12.34 -2.25
CA ASP A 390 -41.49 -11.08 -1.94
C ASP A 390 -40.57 -9.84 -1.94
N TRP A 391 -39.33 -9.98 -1.45
CA TRP A 391 -38.36 -8.87 -1.48
C TRP A 391 -37.85 -8.58 -2.89
N MET A 392 -37.80 -9.59 -3.76
CA MET A 392 -37.41 -9.46 -5.16
C MET A 392 -38.50 -8.72 -5.95
N LEU A 393 -39.78 -9.05 -5.72
CA LEU A 393 -40.93 -8.30 -6.25
C LEU A 393 -40.93 -6.84 -5.76
N SER A 394 -40.74 -6.61 -4.47
CA SER A 394 -40.72 -5.25 -3.89
C SER A 394 -39.57 -4.39 -4.45
N PHE A 395 -38.40 -4.99 -4.74
CA PHE A 395 -37.30 -4.31 -5.42
C PHE A 395 -37.67 -3.92 -6.87
N VAL A 396 -38.35 -4.82 -7.60
CA VAL A 396 -38.82 -4.54 -8.98
C VAL A 396 -39.86 -3.44 -9.03
N GLU A 397 -40.82 -3.41 -8.10
CA GLU A 397 -41.81 -2.33 -8.00
C GLU A 397 -41.17 -0.94 -7.78
N MET A 398 -40.05 -0.90 -7.04
CA MET A 398 -39.28 0.32 -6.77
C MET A 398 -38.37 0.74 -7.95
N LEU A 399 -37.77 -0.24 -8.65
CA LEU A 399 -36.89 -0.02 -9.79
C LEU A 399 -37.65 0.39 -11.08
N LEU A 400 -38.81 -0.21 -11.34
CA LEU A 400 -39.51 -0.09 -12.62
C LEU A 400 -39.87 1.37 -13.02
N PRO A 401 -40.33 2.26 -12.11
CA PRO A 401 -40.55 3.67 -12.46
C PRO A 401 -39.30 4.39 -12.98
N VAL A 402 -38.12 4.08 -12.41
CA VAL A 402 -36.84 4.70 -12.80
C VAL A 402 -36.38 4.19 -14.17
N LEU A 403 -36.56 2.89 -14.46
CA LEU A 403 -36.32 2.34 -15.80
C LEU A 403 -37.21 3.02 -16.84
N LEU A 404 -38.48 3.27 -16.52
CA LEU A 404 -39.43 3.96 -17.41
C LEU A 404 -39.20 5.47 -17.50
N GLU A 405 -38.35 6.06 -16.66
CA GLU A 405 -37.82 7.41 -16.83
C GLU A 405 -36.61 7.40 -17.77
N LEU A 406 -35.64 6.50 -17.54
CA LEU A 406 -34.46 6.34 -18.41
C LEU A 406 -34.78 5.87 -19.83
N PHE A 407 -35.91 5.16 -20.03
CA PHE A 407 -36.44 4.76 -21.34
C PHE A 407 -36.99 5.96 -22.16
N LYS A 408 -37.30 7.09 -21.52
CA LYS A 408 -37.78 8.31 -22.18
C LYS A 408 -36.61 9.22 -22.58
N GLY A 409 -36.93 10.25 -23.35
CA GLY A 409 -36.04 11.40 -23.55
C GLY A 409 -34.86 11.13 -24.46
N LEU A 410 -35.13 11.04 -25.77
CA LEU A 410 -34.12 11.22 -26.81
C LEU A 410 -34.11 12.72 -27.19
N ASP A 411 -33.03 13.42 -26.88
CA ASP A 411 -32.78 14.79 -27.37
C ASP A 411 -31.78 14.73 -28.54
N PRO A 412 -32.24 14.88 -29.80
CA PRO A 412 -31.38 14.79 -30.97
C PRO A 412 -30.51 16.02 -31.18
N THR A 413 -30.64 17.08 -30.38
CA THR A 413 -29.88 18.32 -30.56
C THR A 413 -28.44 18.26 -30.01
N GLN A 414 -28.12 17.23 -29.22
CA GLN A 414 -26.85 17.11 -28.49
C GLN A 414 -25.73 16.33 -29.22
N GLY A 415 -25.98 15.92 -30.48
CA GLY A 415 -24.98 15.32 -31.36
C GLY A 415 -24.72 13.82 -31.18
N ASP A 416 -23.94 13.27 -32.11
CA ASP A 416 -23.83 11.82 -32.37
C ASP A 416 -23.27 11.01 -31.18
N SER A 417 -22.35 11.57 -30.41
CA SER A 417 -21.75 10.88 -29.26
C SER A 417 -22.72 10.76 -28.07
N HIS A 418 -23.54 11.78 -27.83
CA HIS A 418 -24.64 11.69 -26.85
C HIS A 418 -25.73 10.74 -27.35
N LEU A 419 -26.08 10.80 -28.65
CA LEU A 419 -27.05 9.90 -29.26
C LEU A 419 -26.60 8.42 -29.18
N GLN A 420 -25.32 8.14 -29.38
CA GLN A 420 -24.76 6.79 -29.23
C GLN A 420 -24.90 6.29 -27.78
N LYS A 421 -24.55 7.12 -26.78
CA LYS A 421 -24.73 6.79 -25.35
C LYS A 421 -26.20 6.53 -25.01
N HIS A 422 -27.11 7.37 -25.53
CA HIS A 422 -28.56 7.21 -25.37
C HIS A 422 -29.03 5.86 -25.92
N CYS A 423 -28.57 5.45 -27.10
CA CYS A 423 -28.93 4.14 -27.67
C CYS A 423 -28.46 2.97 -26.77
N HIS A 424 -27.24 3.00 -26.24
CA HIS A 424 -26.77 2.00 -25.27
C HIS A 424 -27.62 1.99 -23.99
N ARG A 425 -28.03 3.18 -23.49
CA ARG A 425 -28.93 3.31 -22.33
C ARG A 425 -30.28 2.62 -22.60
N ILE A 426 -30.91 2.91 -23.75
CA ILE A 426 -32.17 2.28 -24.14
C ILE A 426 -32.01 0.77 -24.31
N THR A 427 -30.93 0.29 -24.94
CA THR A 427 -30.64 -1.15 -25.05
C THR A 427 -30.58 -1.81 -23.67
N HIS A 428 -29.78 -1.29 -22.72
CA HIS A 428 -29.67 -1.91 -21.39
C HIS A 428 -30.93 -1.80 -20.53
N VAL A 429 -31.69 -0.71 -20.63
CA VAL A 429 -33.02 -0.60 -19.99
C VAL A 429 -34.00 -1.63 -20.58
N THR A 430 -33.99 -1.81 -21.90
CA THR A 430 -34.92 -2.70 -22.60
C THR A 430 -34.58 -4.16 -22.38
N SER A 431 -33.30 -4.54 -22.41
CA SER A 431 -32.83 -5.86 -21.98
C SER A 431 -33.26 -6.18 -20.55
N LEU A 432 -33.22 -5.20 -19.65
CA LEU A 432 -33.66 -5.41 -18.28
C LEU A 432 -35.19 -5.58 -18.17
N LEU A 433 -35.97 -4.78 -18.91
CA LEU A 433 -37.42 -4.99 -19.02
C LEU A 433 -37.77 -6.36 -19.65
N LEU A 434 -36.95 -6.87 -20.58
CA LEU A 434 -37.07 -8.21 -21.14
C LEU A 434 -36.77 -9.32 -20.12
N ILE A 435 -35.72 -9.18 -19.31
CA ILE A 435 -35.41 -10.09 -18.19
C ILE A 435 -36.59 -10.12 -17.20
N LEU A 436 -37.12 -8.96 -16.81
CA LEU A 436 -38.32 -8.86 -15.97
C LEU A 436 -39.58 -9.46 -16.63
N CYS A 437 -39.58 -9.71 -17.94
CA CYS A 437 -40.68 -10.36 -18.66
C CYS A 437 -40.51 -11.90 -18.80
N MET A 438 -39.41 -12.49 -18.32
CA MET A 438 -39.27 -13.96 -18.30
C MET A 438 -40.24 -14.57 -17.28
N GLU A 439 -40.26 -14.04 -16.07
CA GLU A 439 -41.13 -14.50 -14.98
C GLU A 439 -42.52 -13.87 -15.02
N ASP A 440 -43.55 -14.70 -14.82
CA ASP A 440 -44.97 -14.31 -14.96
C ASP A 440 -45.39 -13.20 -13.98
N SER A 441 -44.83 -13.22 -12.77
CA SER A 441 -45.14 -12.27 -11.70
C SER A 441 -44.55 -10.88 -11.97
N THR A 442 -43.27 -10.79 -12.34
CA THR A 442 -42.61 -9.53 -12.72
C THR A 442 -43.12 -9.01 -14.06
N ARG A 443 -43.45 -9.88 -15.02
CA ARG A 443 -44.08 -9.48 -16.29
C ARG A 443 -45.43 -8.78 -16.06
N ALA A 444 -46.21 -9.23 -15.08
CA ALA A 444 -47.46 -8.59 -14.68
C ALA A 444 -47.27 -7.23 -13.97
N LEU A 445 -46.08 -6.92 -13.45
CA LEU A 445 -45.71 -5.58 -12.99
C LEU A 445 -45.29 -4.68 -14.18
N VAL A 446 -44.48 -5.20 -15.09
CA VAL A 446 -44.05 -4.49 -16.31
C VAL A 446 -45.25 -4.10 -17.18
N SER A 447 -46.19 -5.02 -17.44
CA SER A 447 -47.38 -4.75 -18.28
C SER A 447 -48.40 -3.79 -17.65
N ARG A 448 -48.28 -3.48 -16.35
CA ARG A 448 -49.08 -2.43 -15.69
C ARG A 448 -48.51 -1.02 -15.86
N GLN A 449 -47.21 -0.88 -16.17
CA GLN A 449 -46.54 0.42 -16.25
C GLN A 449 -46.05 0.77 -17.67
N VAL A 450 -45.71 -0.23 -18.50
CA VAL A 450 -45.39 -0.03 -19.92
C VAL A 450 -46.68 0.20 -20.72
N SER A 451 -46.65 1.16 -21.66
CA SER A 451 -47.78 1.43 -22.56
C SER A 451 -47.33 1.40 -24.03
N ALA A 452 -48.24 1.03 -24.93
CA ALA A 452 -47.96 0.97 -26.36
C ALA A 452 -47.48 2.30 -26.97
N PRO A 453 -48.05 3.49 -26.63
CA PRO A 453 -47.57 4.77 -27.14
C PRO A 453 -46.12 5.09 -26.73
N LEU A 454 -45.69 4.65 -25.54
CA LEU A 454 -44.32 4.88 -25.06
C LEU A 454 -43.30 4.07 -25.86
N CYS A 455 -43.60 2.81 -26.15
CA CYS A 455 -42.72 1.97 -26.99
C CYS A 455 -42.70 2.47 -28.44
N LEU A 456 -43.86 2.82 -28.98
CA LEU A 456 -44.00 3.32 -30.35
C LEU A 456 -43.24 4.64 -30.57
N SER A 457 -43.36 5.62 -29.66
CA SER A 457 -42.60 6.88 -29.77
C SER A 457 -41.08 6.66 -29.69
N GLN A 458 -40.63 5.70 -28.88
CA GLN A 458 -39.22 5.37 -28.77
C GLN A 458 -38.69 4.67 -30.03
N VAL A 459 -39.45 3.73 -30.63
CA VAL A 459 -39.10 3.11 -31.92
C VAL A 459 -39.09 4.15 -33.05
N GLU A 460 -40.13 5.00 -33.16
CA GLU A 460 -40.19 6.03 -34.20
C GLU A 460 -39.03 7.02 -34.13
N SER A 461 -38.58 7.37 -32.90
CA SER A 461 -37.46 8.28 -32.64
C SER A 461 -36.07 7.63 -32.79
N LEU A 462 -35.93 6.31 -32.65
CA LEU A 462 -34.67 5.61 -32.93
C LEU A 462 -34.55 5.28 -34.43
N LEU A 463 -35.67 4.98 -35.10
CA LEU A 463 -35.71 4.77 -36.55
C LEU A 463 -35.37 6.06 -37.32
N SER A 464 -35.78 7.25 -36.88
CA SER A 464 -35.36 8.50 -37.54
C SER A 464 -33.84 8.68 -37.51
N CYS A 465 -33.19 8.39 -36.39
CA CYS A 465 -31.73 8.39 -36.24
C CYS A 465 -31.01 7.36 -37.12
N CYS A 466 -31.67 6.27 -37.53
CA CYS A 466 -31.12 5.29 -38.48
C CYS A 466 -31.02 5.82 -39.93
N HIS A 467 -31.71 6.91 -40.27
CA HIS A 467 -31.86 7.39 -41.65
C HIS A 467 -31.15 8.72 -41.95
N SER A 468 -30.31 9.23 -41.04
CA SER A 468 -29.45 10.39 -41.31
C SER A 468 -28.47 10.18 -42.48
N ASN A 469 -28.16 8.91 -42.81
CA ASN A 469 -27.26 8.55 -43.91
C ASN A 469 -28.02 8.26 -45.21
N SER A 470 -27.79 9.11 -46.22
CA SER A 470 -28.33 8.92 -47.58
C SER A 470 -27.71 7.70 -48.27
N PRO A 471 -28.49 6.83 -48.94
CA PRO A 471 -28.02 5.53 -49.46
C PRO A 471 -27.11 5.60 -50.71
N ILE A 472 -26.44 6.74 -50.94
CA ILE A 472 -25.66 7.02 -52.16
C ILE A 472 -24.20 7.43 -51.84
N THR A 473 -23.90 7.87 -50.61
CA THR A 473 -22.56 8.34 -50.22
C THR A 473 -21.80 7.30 -49.41
N CYS A 474 -20.73 6.74 -49.99
CA CYS A 474 -19.72 5.97 -49.25
C CYS A 474 -18.88 6.92 -48.38
N SER A 475 -19.26 7.08 -47.11
CA SER A 475 -18.53 7.87 -46.11
C SER A 475 -17.29 7.16 -45.55
N SER A 476 -16.52 7.87 -44.72
CA SER A 476 -15.18 7.47 -44.25
C SER A 476 -15.19 6.21 -43.37
N PRO A 477 -14.23 5.28 -43.51
CA PRO A 477 -14.18 4.08 -42.67
C PRO A 477 -13.78 4.37 -41.22
N GLY A 478 -14.67 4.06 -40.27
CA GLY A 478 -14.33 3.89 -38.85
C GLY A 478 -15.27 4.55 -37.83
N SER A 479 -15.99 5.61 -38.23
CA SER A 479 -16.88 6.38 -37.34
C SER A 479 -18.33 5.87 -37.40
N ASP A 480 -18.95 6.01 -38.56
CA ASP A 480 -20.41 6.13 -38.68
C ASP A 480 -21.18 4.80 -38.51
N ASN A 481 -20.47 3.68 -38.61
CA ASN A 481 -21.02 2.33 -38.38
C ASN A 481 -21.45 2.11 -36.92
N ASN A 482 -20.76 2.73 -35.96
CA ASN A 482 -20.94 2.42 -34.54
C ASN A 482 -22.23 3.04 -33.96
N LEU A 483 -22.63 4.21 -34.46
CA LEU A 483 -23.89 4.85 -34.11
C LEU A 483 -25.07 4.10 -34.73
N SER A 484 -25.00 3.82 -36.04
CA SER A 484 -26.08 3.12 -36.76
C SER A 484 -26.32 1.71 -36.23
N GLN A 485 -25.28 0.98 -35.83
CA GLN A 485 -25.43 -0.32 -35.14
C GLN A 485 -26.10 -0.17 -33.76
N ALA A 486 -25.73 0.82 -32.95
CA ALA A 486 -26.33 1.04 -31.63
C ALA A 486 -27.82 1.44 -31.72
N CYS A 487 -28.19 2.30 -32.68
CA CYS A 487 -29.59 2.65 -32.96
C CYS A 487 -30.40 1.41 -33.36
N ALA A 488 -29.85 0.57 -34.25
CA ALA A 488 -30.49 -0.66 -34.71
C ALA A 488 -30.75 -1.67 -33.57
N GLU A 489 -29.78 -1.86 -32.69
CA GLU A 489 -29.90 -2.76 -31.53
C GLU A 489 -31.00 -2.30 -30.57
N ALA A 490 -31.05 -0.99 -30.26
CA ALA A 490 -32.08 -0.40 -29.41
C ALA A 490 -33.49 -0.52 -30.02
N VAL A 491 -33.64 -0.35 -31.34
CA VAL A 491 -34.92 -0.59 -32.06
C VAL A 491 -35.36 -2.04 -31.91
N LEU A 492 -34.48 -3.01 -32.22
CA LEU A 492 -34.85 -4.42 -32.22
C LEU A 492 -35.16 -4.93 -30.81
N LYS A 493 -34.42 -4.52 -29.78
CA LYS A 493 -34.76 -4.84 -28.39
C LYS A 493 -36.10 -4.23 -27.97
N THR A 494 -36.42 -3.01 -28.42
CA THR A 494 -37.72 -2.39 -28.13
C THR A 494 -38.87 -3.17 -28.78
N LEU A 495 -38.70 -3.62 -30.03
CA LEU A 495 -39.67 -4.46 -30.72
C LEU A 495 -39.80 -5.87 -30.09
N GLU A 496 -38.71 -6.44 -29.59
CA GLU A 496 -38.76 -7.68 -28.81
C GLU A 496 -39.60 -7.49 -27.54
N LEU A 497 -39.43 -6.39 -26.81
CA LEU A 497 -40.23 -6.07 -25.62
C LEU A 497 -41.72 -5.88 -25.97
N MET A 498 -42.03 -5.19 -27.06
CA MET A 498 -43.40 -5.06 -27.57
C MET A 498 -44.01 -6.43 -27.88
N SER A 499 -43.26 -7.34 -28.49
CA SER A 499 -43.69 -8.72 -28.79
C SER A 499 -43.98 -9.53 -27.51
N LYS A 500 -43.11 -9.45 -26.49
CA LYS A 500 -43.34 -10.12 -25.19
C LYS A 500 -44.57 -9.59 -24.46
N LEU A 501 -44.90 -8.30 -24.62
CA LEU A 501 -46.00 -7.63 -23.93
C LEU A 501 -47.33 -7.60 -24.72
N ARG A 502 -47.34 -8.05 -26.00
CA ARG A 502 -48.45 -7.81 -26.96
C ARG A 502 -49.83 -8.24 -26.49
N GLN A 503 -49.93 -9.31 -25.69
CA GLN A 503 -51.18 -9.87 -25.19
C GLN A 503 -51.68 -9.22 -23.87
N GLN A 504 -50.83 -8.47 -23.16
CA GLN A 504 -51.13 -7.94 -21.83
C GLN A 504 -51.30 -6.42 -21.82
N VAL A 505 -50.57 -5.70 -22.67
CA VAL A 505 -50.68 -4.24 -22.79
C VAL A 505 -51.66 -3.89 -23.91
N LYS A 506 -52.70 -3.11 -23.57
CA LYS A 506 -53.71 -2.67 -24.54
C LYS A 506 -53.07 -1.92 -25.71
N ASP A 507 -53.57 -2.18 -26.93
CA ASP A 507 -53.12 -1.58 -28.20
C ASP A 507 -51.64 -1.83 -28.56
N MET A 508 -50.95 -2.72 -27.84
CA MET A 508 -49.54 -3.08 -28.10
C MET A 508 -49.38 -3.95 -29.34
N GLU A 509 -50.23 -4.96 -29.53
CA GLU A 509 -50.15 -5.87 -30.68
C GLU A 509 -50.32 -5.15 -32.02
N THR A 510 -51.30 -4.24 -32.13
CA THR A 510 -51.52 -3.43 -33.32
C THR A 510 -50.39 -2.42 -33.56
N SER A 511 -49.80 -1.87 -32.50
CA SER A 511 -48.62 -1.00 -32.58
C SER A 511 -47.37 -1.78 -33.03
N PHE A 512 -47.19 -3.02 -32.58
CA PHE A 512 -46.06 -3.88 -32.92
C PHE A 512 -46.04 -4.23 -34.41
N TYR A 513 -47.12 -4.81 -34.96
CA TYR A 513 -47.15 -5.15 -36.38
C TYR A 513 -47.06 -3.90 -37.28
N ARG A 514 -47.64 -2.76 -36.85
CA ARG A 514 -47.48 -1.48 -37.57
C ARG A 514 -46.02 -1.03 -37.68
N MET A 515 -45.20 -1.24 -36.65
CA MET A 515 -43.76 -0.92 -36.70
C MET A 515 -42.98 -1.93 -37.56
N LEU A 516 -43.40 -3.19 -37.63
CA LEU A 516 -42.80 -4.19 -38.53
C LEU A 516 -43.13 -3.96 -40.02
N GLN A 517 -44.18 -3.20 -40.33
CA GLN A 517 -44.50 -2.75 -41.70
C GLN A 517 -43.81 -1.43 -42.10
N ASP A 518 -43.13 -0.74 -41.16
CA ASP A 518 -42.40 0.48 -41.48
C ASP A 518 -41.17 0.13 -42.33
N GLN A 519 -41.07 0.70 -43.53
CA GLN A 519 -39.95 0.49 -44.46
C GLN A 519 -38.57 0.74 -43.82
N ARG A 520 -38.52 1.58 -42.77
CA ARG A 520 -37.32 1.89 -41.99
C ARG A 520 -36.75 0.69 -41.23
N ILE A 521 -37.54 -0.37 -40.98
CA ILE A 521 -37.10 -1.56 -40.23
C ILE A 521 -36.07 -2.43 -40.97
N VAL A 522 -35.90 -2.20 -42.28
CA VAL A 522 -34.94 -2.93 -43.12
C VAL A 522 -33.51 -2.80 -42.60
N THR A 523 -33.06 -1.59 -42.25
CA THR A 523 -31.68 -1.35 -41.83
C THR A 523 -31.36 -2.02 -40.48
N PRO A 524 -32.19 -1.90 -39.43
CA PRO A 524 -31.98 -2.68 -38.20
C PRO A 524 -31.94 -4.20 -38.43
N LEU A 525 -32.91 -4.75 -39.17
CA LEU A 525 -32.95 -6.19 -39.44
C LEU A 525 -31.72 -6.66 -40.23
N SER A 526 -31.28 -5.93 -41.25
CA SER A 526 -30.11 -6.32 -42.05
C SER A 526 -28.79 -6.23 -41.27
N LEU A 527 -28.66 -5.30 -40.31
CA LEU A 527 -27.50 -5.20 -39.43
C LEU A 527 -27.45 -6.34 -38.40
N ALA A 528 -28.60 -6.73 -37.85
CA ALA A 528 -28.68 -7.84 -36.89
C ALA A 528 -28.49 -9.22 -37.56
N LEU A 529 -29.10 -9.45 -38.72
CA LEU A 529 -28.99 -10.70 -39.49
C LEU A 529 -27.59 -10.91 -40.10
N THR A 530 -26.77 -9.86 -40.18
CA THR A 530 -25.35 -9.92 -40.59
C THR A 530 -24.38 -9.69 -39.43
N SER A 531 -24.86 -9.76 -38.19
CA SER A 531 -24.01 -9.60 -37.00
C SER A 531 -23.20 -10.87 -36.70
N HIS A 532 -22.05 -10.70 -36.06
CA HIS A 532 -21.26 -11.80 -35.51
C HIS A 532 -21.78 -12.26 -34.13
N HIS A 533 -22.67 -11.49 -33.50
CA HIS A 533 -23.27 -11.84 -32.21
C HIS A 533 -24.51 -12.70 -32.41
N ARG A 534 -24.51 -13.90 -31.79
CA ARG A 534 -25.60 -14.87 -31.84
C ARG A 534 -26.95 -14.23 -31.50
N ASP A 535 -26.99 -13.44 -30.45
CA ASP A 535 -28.23 -12.99 -29.83
C ASP A 535 -28.89 -11.88 -30.66
N HIS A 536 -28.09 -11.11 -31.41
CA HIS A 536 -28.57 -10.18 -32.44
C HIS A 536 -29.19 -10.94 -33.60
N VAL A 537 -28.52 -11.98 -34.11
CA VAL A 537 -29.06 -12.83 -35.18
C VAL A 537 -30.34 -13.53 -34.73
N GLN A 538 -30.42 -14.04 -33.50
CA GLN A 538 -31.64 -14.66 -32.96
C GLN A 538 -32.79 -13.65 -32.79
N THR A 539 -32.51 -12.44 -32.27
CA THR A 539 -33.51 -11.36 -32.15
C THR A 539 -34.03 -10.94 -33.52
N GLY A 540 -33.12 -10.73 -34.49
CA GLY A 540 -33.46 -10.35 -35.86
C GLY A 540 -34.25 -11.43 -36.61
N LEU A 541 -33.90 -12.70 -36.47
CA LEU A 541 -34.65 -13.82 -37.05
C LEU A 541 -36.05 -13.95 -36.43
N SER A 542 -36.18 -13.81 -35.11
CA SER A 542 -37.48 -13.88 -34.43
C SER A 542 -38.43 -12.78 -34.92
N LEU A 543 -37.93 -11.55 -35.06
CA LEU A 543 -38.72 -10.43 -35.58
C LEU A 543 -39.00 -10.58 -37.09
N LEU A 544 -38.06 -11.12 -37.88
CA LEU A 544 -38.28 -11.40 -39.29
C LEU A 544 -39.40 -12.42 -39.53
N PHE A 545 -39.50 -13.48 -38.71
CA PHE A 545 -40.59 -14.47 -38.84
C PHE A 545 -41.97 -13.88 -38.51
N GLU A 546 -42.06 -12.94 -37.56
CA GLU A 546 -43.29 -12.19 -37.25
C GLU A 546 -43.61 -11.13 -38.34
N ALA A 547 -42.61 -10.57 -39.01
CA ALA A 547 -42.77 -9.52 -40.03
C ALA A 547 -43.06 -10.05 -41.44
N THR A 548 -42.46 -11.18 -41.83
CA THR A 548 -42.59 -11.79 -43.17
C THR A 548 -44.04 -12.05 -43.64
N PRO A 549 -45.01 -12.48 -42.79
CA PRO A 549 -46.39 -12.69 -43.23
C PRO A 549 -47.23 -11.41 -43.34
N LEU A 550 -46.69 -10.23 -42.99
CA LEU A 550 -47.41 -8.96 -43.07
C LEU A 550 -47.50 -8.45 -44.52
N PRO A 551 -48.62 -7.82 -44.93
CA PRO A 551 -48.72 -7.21 -46.25
C PRO A 551 -47.71 -6.06 -46.39
N ASP A 552 -47.21 -5.88 -47.61
CA ASP A 552 -46.26 -4.84 -48.02
C ASP A 552 -44.88 -4.85 -47.30
N PHE A 553 -44.52 -5.97 -46.64
CA PHE A 553 -43.20 -6.14 -46.02
C PHE A 553 -42.07 -6.15 -47.08
N PRO A 554 -41.03 -5.28 -46.95
CA PRO A 554 -40.02 -5.04 -47.99
C PRO A 554 -38.91 -6.11 -48.06
N SER A 555 -39.31 -7.37 -48.26
CA SER A 555 -38.43 -8.54 -48.34
C SER A 555 -37.30 -8.41 -49.38
N LEU A 556 -37.55 -7.79 -50.54
CA LEU A 556 -36.52 -7.56 -51.57
C LEU A 556 -35.43 -6.59 -51.10
N VAL A 557 -35.81 -5.43 -50.56
CA VAL A 557 -34.88 -4.40 -50.07
C VAL A 557 -34.08 -4.92 -48.87
N LEU A 558 -34.71 -5.77 -48.03
CA LEU A 558 -34.01 -6.48 -46.96
C LEU A 558 -32.97 -7.46 -47.51
N GLY A 559 -33.27 -8.23 -48.56
CA GLY A 559 -32.32 -9.10 -49.23
C GLY A 559 -31.12 -8.34 -49.81
N GLU A 560 -31.35 -7.22 -50.47
CA GLU A 560 -30.31 -6.32 -50.99
C GLU A 560 -29.44 -5.75 -49.85
N SER A 561 -30.06 -5.30 -48.76
CA SER A 561 -29.36 -4.73 -47.60
C SER A 561 -28.50 -5.78 -46.86
N ILE A 562 -29.00 -7.01 -46.71
CA ILE A 562 -28.24 -8.15 -46.15
C ILE A 562 -27.04 -8.48 -47.06
N ALA A 563 -27.22 -8.49 -48.39
CA ALA A 563 -26.12 -8.74 -49.32
C ALA A 563 -25.05 -7.63 -49.25
N ALA A 564 -25.46 -6.37 -49.17
CA ALA A 564 -24.56 -5.22 -49.04
C ALA A 564 -23.75 -5.25 -47.73
N ASN A 565 -24.41 -5.49 -46.59
CA ASN A 565 -23.74 -5.58 -45.29
C ASN A 565 -22.73 -6.74 -45.22
N ASN A 566 -23.09 -7.92 -45.74
CA ASN A 566 -22.15 -9.05 -45.83
C ASN A 566 -20.93 -8.73 -46.71
N ALA A 567 -21.14 -8.10 -47.87
CA ALA A 567 -20.05 -7.69 -48.76
C ALA A 567 -19.15 -6.61 -48.13
N TYR A 568 -19.71 -5.71 -47.30
CA TYR A 568 -18.92 -4.76 -46.51
C TYR A 568 -18.06 -5.47 -45.46
N ARG A 569 -18.67 -6.30 -44.60
CA ARG A 569 -17.96 -7.01 -43.52
C ARG A 569 -16.87 -7.95 -44.07
N GLN A 570 -17.09 -8.57 -45.23
CA GLN A 570 -16.06 -9.38 -45.89
C GLN A 570 -14.84 -8.54 -46.31
N ARG A 571 -15.05 -7.35 -46.89
CA ARG A 571 -13.94 -6.42 -47.23
C ARG A 571 -13.21 -5.91 -45.99
N GLU A 572 -13.94 -5.64 -44.91
CA GLU A 572 -13.36 -5.22 -43.63
C GLU A 572 -12.46 -6.32 -43.03
N ALA A 573 -12.91 -7.58 -43.07
CA ALA A 573 -12.10 -8.74 -42.66
C ALA A 573 -10.84 -8.93 -43.54
N GLU A 574 -10.93 -8.74 -44.85
CA GLU A 574 -9.75 -8.76 -45.73
C GLU A 574 -8.75 -7.64 -45.42
N LEU A 575 -9.22 -6.47 -45.02
CA LEU A 575 -8.39 -5.32 -44.67
C LEU A 575 -7.75 -5.46 -43.27
N SER A 576 -8.45 -6.04 -42.30
CA SER A 576 -7.88 -6.29 -40.96
C SER A 576 -6.78 -7.35 -41.01
N VAL A 577 -6.97 -8.44 -41.77
CA VAL A 577 -5.92 -9.43 -42.05
C VAL A 577 -4.73 -8.79 -42.78
N LYS A 578 -4.96 -7.91 -43.75
CA LYS A 578 -3.87 -7.18 -44.44
C LYS A 578 -3.11 -6.22 -43.50
N ARG A 579 -3.75 -5.59 -42.51
CA ARG A 579 -3.02 -4.79 -41.49
C ARG A 579 -2.05 -5.63 -40.65
N VAL A 580 -2.31 -6.93 -40.47
CA VAL A 580 -1.38 -7.86 -39.80
C VAL A 580 -0.33 -8.41 -40.77
N ALA A 581 -0.64 -8.49 -42.07
CA ALA A 581 0.19 -9.16 -43.09
C ALA A 581 1.04 -8.23 -43.99
N VAL A 582 1.09 -6.91 -43.76
CA VAL A 582 1.99 -5.99 -44.49
C VAL A 582 3.42 -6.03 -43.92
N GLN A 583 4.00 -7.24 -43.82
CA GLN A 583 5.44 -7.44 -43.65
C GLN A 583 5.97 -8.72 -44.32
N GLU A 584 5.40 -9.13 -45.46
CA GLU A 584 6.01 -10.14 -46.33
C GLU A 584 5.94 -9.75 -47.82
N VAL A 585 6.97 -10.10 -48.58
CA VAL A 585 7.21 -9.58 -49.94
C VAL A 585 6.52 -10.44 -51.00
N LEU A 586 5.59 -9.86 -51.75
CA LEU A 586 4.95 -10.50 -52.90
C LEU A 586 5.74 -10.31 -54.20
N PRO A 587 6.15 -11.38 -54.90
CA PRO A 587 6.71 -11.30 -56.25
C PRO A 587 5.61 -11.20 -57.31
N PRO A 588 5.90 -10.61 -58.50
CA PRO A 588 4.91 -10.49 -59.57
C PRO A 588 4.64 -11.82 -60.29
N ARG A 589 3.41 -11.99 -60.80
CA ARG A 589 3.04 -13.05 -61.76
C ARG A 589 2.22 -12.49 -62.93
N THR A 590 2.20 -13.23 -64.02
CA THR A 590 1.96 -12.72 -65.38
C THR A 590 0.83 -13.43 -66.15
N ASN A 591 0.04 -12.62 -66.85
CA ASN A 591 -0.52 -12.84 -68.21
C ASN A 591 -1.66 -13.86 -68.48
N THR A 592 -2.47 -13.48 -69.51
CA THR A 592 -3.20 -14.32 -70.53
C THR A 592 -4.38 -15.24 -70.12
N SER A 593 -5.42 -15.54 -70.94
CA SER A 593 -6.19 -14.84 -72.02
C SER A 593 -7.19 -15.81 -72.75
N MET A 594 -8.22 -15.28 -73.45
CA MET A 594 -8.96 -15.84 -74.63
C MET A 594 -10.18 -16.83 -74.53
N LEU A 595 -11.38 -16.29 -74.88
CA LEU A 595 -12.30 -16.58 -76.02
C LEU A 595 -13.17 -17.87 -76.26
N ASP A 596 -14.34 -17.61 -76.90
CA ASP A 596 -15.18 -18.41 -77.86
C ASP A 596 -15.95 -19.69 -77.42
N SER A 597 -16.93 -20.27 -78.19
CA SER A 597 -18.06 -19.80 -79.05
C SER A 597 -18.91 -21.03 -79.54
N SER A 598 -20.06 -20.98 -80.25
CA SER A 598 -21.35 -20.27 -80.04
C SER A 598 -22.53 -20.83 -80.91
N CYS A 599 -23.79 -20.65 -80.48
CA CYS A 599 -25.06 -20.61 -81.27
C CYS A 599 -25.71 -21.89 -81.92
N GLY A 600 -27.06 -21.87 -82.06
CA GLY A 600 -27.88 -22.82 -82.85
C GLY A 600 -29.41 -22.62 -82.65
N SER A 601 -30.23 -22.58 -83.72
CA SER A 601 -31.68 -22.20 -83.66
C SER A 601 -32.59 -23.08 -84.55
N SER A 602 -33.90 -23.12 -84.26
CA SER A 602 -34.87 -24.05 -84.86
C SER A 602 -36.17 -23.39 -85.35
N ARG A 603 -36.55 -23.56 -86.64
CA ARG A 603 -37.92 -23.45 -87.22
C ARG A 603 -37.93 -23.59 -88.76
N SER A 604 -38.27 -24.76 -89.33
CA SER A 604 -38.73 -24.91 -90.74
C SER A 604 -39.18 -26.34 -91.12
N VAL A 605 -40.27 -26.87 -90.55
CA VAL A 605 -40.82 -28.20 -90.96
C VAL A 605 -42.29 -28.13 -91.44
N HIS A 606 -43.10 -27.19 -90.93
CA HIS A 606 -44.54 -27.16 -91.22
C HIS A 606 -44.95 -26.80 -92.67
N SER A 607 -44.04 -26.28 -93.50
CA SER A 607 -44.36 -25.79 -94.86
C SER A 607 -44.25 -26.86 -95.96
N LEU A 608 -43.86 -28.10 -95.64
CA LEU A 608 -43.66 -29.16 -96.64
C LEU A 608 -44.88 -30.08 -96.83
N VAL A 609 -45.71 -30.23 -95.79
CA VAL A 609 -46.81 -31.23 -95.75
C VAL A 609 -47.95 -30.89 -96.72
N GLU A 610 -48.35 -29.62 -96.81
CA GLU A 610 -49.48 -29.19 -97.66
C GLU A 610 -49.28 -29.45 -99.17
N LYS A 611 -48.05 -29.64 -99.65
CA LYS A 611 -47.74 -29.79 -101.08
C LYS A 611 -47.82 -31.23 -101.60
N ILE A 612 -48.07 -32.22 -100.74
CA ILE A 612 -48.13 -33.64 -101.14
C ILE A 612 -49.59 -34.11 -101.26
N GLN A 613 -50.54 -33.46 -100.58
CA GLN A 613 -51.93 -33.90 -100.43
C GLN A 613 -52.79 -33.84 -101.71
N THR A 614 -52.32 -33.23 -102.80
CA THR A 614 -53.12 -32.85 -103.98
C THR A 614 -52.62 -33.44 -105.31
N GLY A 615 -51.68 -34.40 -105.28
CA GLY A 615 -50.96 -34.84 -106.49
C GLY A 615 -51.52 -36.05 -107.26
N LEU A 616 -52.32 -36.93 -106.64
CA LEU A 616 -52.62 -38.27 -107.17
C LEU A 616 -54.06 -38.71 -106.87
N GLU A 617 -54.94 -38.58 -107.86
CA GLU A 617 -55.85 -39.64 -108.35
C GLU A 617 -56.85 -39.06 -109.37
N LEU A 618 -56.51 -39.15 -110.67
CA LEU A 618 -57.51 -39.15 -111.73
C LEU A 618 -57.07 -40.05 -112.90
N GLN A 619 -57.86 -41.10 -113.10
CA GLN A 619 -58.16 -41.73 -114.39
C GLN A 619 -57.07 -42.51 -115.14
N GLU A 620 -56.93 -43.77 -114.71
CA GLU A 620 -57.10 -44.99 -115.52
C GLU A 620 -56.55 -45.17 -116.96
N GLN A 621 -56.06 -46.40 -117.19
CA GLN A 621 -55.97 -47.14 -118.47
C GLN A 621 -54.98 -46.65 -119.54
N VAL A 622 -53.75 -47.19 -119.48
CA VAL A 622 -53.22 -48.15 -120.47
C VAL A 622 -52.42 -49.23 -119.70
N LYS A 623 -52.37 -50.46 -120.21
CA LYS A 623 -51.47 -51.51 -119.68
C LYS A 623 -50.08 -51.38 -120.29
N ASP A 624 -49.09 -51.02 -119.48
CA ASP A 624 -47.67 -51.18 -119.82
C ASP A 624 -46.94 -51.96 -118.72
N SER A 625 -46.21 -53.02 -119.11
CA SER A 625 -45.41 -53.85 -118.19
C SER A 625 -44.36 -53.02 -117.45
N HIS A 626 -43.92 -51.93 -118.06
CA HIS A 626 -42.95 -50.98 -117.53
C HIS A 626 -43.34 -50.40 -116.16
N VAL A 627 -44.65 -50.29 -115.87
CA VAL A 627 -45.14 -49.82 -114.55
C VAL A 627 -44.98 -50.90 -113.48
N SER A 628 -45.16 -52.19 -113.83
CA SER A 628 -44.94 -53.30 -112.91
C SER A 628 -43.46 -53.40 -112.54
N GLU A 629 -42.55 -53.35 -113.51
CA GLU A 629 -41.10 -53.38 -113.27
C GLU A 629 -40.63 -52.21 -112.38
N ILE A 630 -41.25 -51.02 -112.53
CA ILE A 630 -40.98 -49.87 -111.67
C ILE A 630 -41.49 -50.13 -110.24
N ILE A 631 -42.68 -50.73 -110.07
CA ILE A 631 -43.21 -51.13 -108.76
C ILE A 631 -42.31 -52.17 -108.10
N ASP A 632 -41.90 -53.22 -108.83
CA ASP A 632 -41.01 -54.28 -108.33
C ASP A 632 -39.67 -53.70 -107.81
N VAL A 633 -39.10 -52.72 -108.55
CA VAL A 633 -37.89 -52.00 -108.14
C VAL A 633 -38.12 -51.11 -106.90
N TYR A 634 -39.30 -50.51 -106.74
CA TYR A 634 -39.64 -49.75 -105.53
C TYR A 634 -39.94 -50.66 -104.34
N GLU A 635 -40.60 -51.81 -104.52
CA GLU A 635 -40.85 -52.79 -103.47
C GLU A 635 -39.55 -53.45 -103.00
N GLN A 636 -38.63 -53.79 -103.91
CA GLN A 636 -37.29 -54.24 -103.55
C GLN A 636 -36.50 -53.14 -102.80
N LYS A 637 -36.64 -51.86 -103.18
CA LYS A 637 -36.06 -50.75 -102.41
C LYS A 637 -36.68 -50.63 -101.02
N LEU A 638 -38.00 -50.69 -100.89
CA LEU A 638 -38.70 -50.63 -99.60
C LEU A 638 -38.30 -51.80 -98.70
N SER A 639 -38.21 -53.02 -99.24
CA SER A 639 -37.70 -54.19 -98.51
C SER A 639 -36.23 -54.03 -98.08
N THR A 640 -35.36 -53.47 -98.93
CA THR A 640 -33.97 -53.15 -98.56
C THR A 640 -33.83 -51.90 -97.68
N PHE A 641 -34.89 -51.12 -97.44
CA PHE A 641 -34.94 -50.08 -96.42
C PHE A 641 -35.47 -50.63 -95.10
N ALA A 642 -36.58 -51.38 -95.08
CA ALA A 642 -37.13 -52.01 -93.88
C ALA A 642 -36.11 -52.95 -93.21
N SER A 643 -35.34 -53.71 -93.98
CA SER A 643 -34.26 -54.56 -93.46
C SER A 643 -33.04 -53.77 -92.94
N LYS A 644 -32.80 -52.55 -93.44
CA LYS A 644 -31.81 -51.62 -92.84
C LYS A 644 -32.35 -50.96 -91.58
N GLU A 645 -33.64 -50.61 -91.56
CA GLU A 645 -34.32 -50.00 -90.41
C GLU A 645 -34.36 -50.97 -89.23
N SER A 646 -34.77 -52.23 -89.45
CA SER A 646 -34.66 -53.30 -88.45
C SER A 646 -33.22 -53.41 -87.90
N ARG A 647 -32.22 -53.47 -88.79
CA ARG A 647 -30.81 -53.56 -88.37
C ARG A 647 -30.31 -52.32 -87.61
N LEU A 648 -30.87 -51.14 -87.87
CA LEU A 648 -30.57 -49.92 -87.12
C LEU A 648 -31.26 -49.91 -85.76
N GLN A 649 -32.48 -50.45 -85.67
CA GLN A 649 -33.20 -50.67 -84.41
C GLN A 649 -32.45 -51.68 -83.52
N ASP A 650 -32.05 -52.82 -84.06
CA ASP A 650 -31.22 -53.83 -83.35
C ASP A 650 -29.94 -53.19 -82.77
N LEU A 651 -29.28 -52.34 -83.56
CA LEU A 651 -28.06 -51.64 -83.17
C LEU A 651 -28.31 -50.55 -82.11
N LEU A 652 -29.48 -49.90 -82.15
CA LEU A 652 -29.89 -48.89 -81.18
C LEU A 652 -30.24 -49.54 -79.83
N GLU A 653 -30.98 -50.65 -79.84
CA GLU A 653 -31.29 -51.42 -78.64
C GLU A 653 -30.02 -52.03 -78.01
N ALA A 654 -29.12 -52.60 -78.82
CA ALA A 654 -27.82 -53.07 -78.33
C ALA A 654 -26.98 -51.95 -77.68
N LYS A 655 -27.01 -50.74 -78.25
CA LYS A 655 -26.35 -49.56 -77.65
C LYS A 655 -27.02 -49.09 -76.37
N ALA A 656 -28.35 -49.08 -76.29
CA ALA A 656 -29.09 -48.71 -75.09
C ALA A 656 -28.81 -49.69 -73.94
N LEU A 657 -28.78 -50.99 -74.23
CA LEU A 657 -28.38 -52.02 -73.27
C LEU A 657 -26.93 -51.83 -72.79
N ALA A 658 -25.98 -51.63 -73.71
CA ALA A 658 -24.58 -51.38 -73.35
C ALA A 658 -24.40 -50.11 -72.49
N LEU A 659 -25.14 -49.03 -72.79
CA LEU A 659 -25.13 -47.80 -71.99
C LEU A 659 -25.63 -48.07 -70.56
N SER A 660 -26.78 -48.76 -70.42
CA SER A 660 -27.35 -49.10 -69.10
C SER A 660 -26.41 -49.98 -68.24
N GLN A 661 -25.60 -50.84 -68.87
CA GLN A 661 -24.58 -51.64 -68.19
C GLN A 661 -23.40 -50.77 -67.73
N ALA A 662 -22.97 -49.80 -68.55
CA ALA A 662 -21.93 -48.85 -68.18
C ALA A 662 -22.37 -47.94 -67.02
N ASP A 663 -23.60 -47.39 -67.06
CA ASP A 663 -24.15 -46.57 -65.98
C ASP A 663 -24.28 -47.35 -64.66
N ARG A 664 -24.70 -48.62 -64.72
CA ARG A 664 -24.72 -49.52 -63.56
C ARG A 664 -23.32 -49.71 -62.95
N LEU A 665 -22.29 -49.92 -63.77
CA LEU A 665 -20.91 -50.04 -63.29
C LEU A 665 -20.40 -48.72 -62.69
N ILE A 666 -20.69 -47.58 -63.32
CA ILE A 666 -20.35 -46.25 -62.81
C ILE A 666 -21.01 -46.00 -61.44
N ALA A 667 -22.28 -46.39 -61.27
CA ALA A 667 -22.99 -46.30 -60.00
C ALA A 667 -22.34 -47.18 -58.91
N GLN A 668 -21.94 -48.41 -59.25
CA GLN A 668 -21.25 -49.32 -58.32
C GLN A 668 -19.87 -48.76 -57.88
N TYR A 669 -19.06 -48.26 -58.82
CA TYR A 669 -17.77 -47.62 -58.48
C TYR A 669 -17.94 -46.34 -57.65
N ARG A 670 -18.96 -45.51 -57.93
CA ARG A 670 -19.29 -44.33 -57.11
C ARG A 670 -19.67 -44.72 -55.68
N TYR A 671 -20.48 -45.77 -55.51
CA TYR A 671 -20.85 -46.28 -54.19
C TYR A 671 -19.66 -46.81 -53.39
N GLN A 672 -18.84 -47.68 -54.00
CA GLN A 672 -17.64 -48.22 -53.37
C GLN A 672 -16.65 -47.12 -52.96
N ARG A 673 -16.45 -46.12 -53.83
CA ARG A 673 -15.62 -44.95 -53.51
C ARG A 673 -16.19 -44.15 -52.33
N ALA A 674 -17.49 -43.88 -52.32
CA ALA A 674 -18.12 -43.14 -51.22
C ALA A 674 -18.00 -43.88 -49.88
N GLN A 675 -18.12 -45.21 -49.88
CA GLN A 675 -17.89 -46.05 -48.70
C GLN A 675 -16.42 -45.97 -48.24
N ALA A 676 -15.46 -46.18 -49.14
CA ALA A 676 -14.03 -46.12 -48.80
C ALA A 676 -13.62 -44.74 -48.26
N GLU A 677 -14.14 -43.64 -48.83
CA GLU A 677 -13.91 -42.29 -48.30
C GLU A 677 -14.57 -42.08 -46.92
N ALA A 678 -15.72 -42.69 -46.63
CA ALA A 678 -16.36 -42.64 -45.31
C ALA A 678 -15.59 -43.43 -44.25
N GLU A 679 -15.09 -44.63 -44.61
CA GLU A 679 -14.24 -45.46 -43.74
C GLU A 679 -12.89 -44.77 -43.45
N ALA A 680 -12.26 -44.17 -44.46
CA ALA A 680 -11.04 -43.37 -44.28
C ALA A 680 -11.25 -42.16 -43.35
N ARG A 681 -12.38 -41.43 -43.50
CA ARG A 681 -12.75 -40.34 -42.57
C ARG A 681 -12.93 -40.87 -41.13
N LYS A 682 -13.61 -42.00 -40.96
CA LYS A 682 -13.83 -42.62 -39.64
C LYS A 682 -12.52 -43.03 -38.96
N LEU A 683 -11.60 -43.66 -39.71
CA LEU A 683 -10.26 -44.02 -39.21
C LEU A 683 -9.44 -42.78 -38.86
N GLY A 684 -9.51 -41.71 -39.68
CA GLY A 684 -8.84 -40.44 -39.40
C GLY A 684 -9.34 -39.72 -38.14
N CYS A 685 -10.63 -39.84 -37.79
CA CYS A 685 -11.15 -39.37 -36.51
C CYS A 685 -10.60 -40.21 -35.34
N LEU A 686 -10.67 -41.54 -35.44
CA LEU A 686 -10.19 -42.44 -34.39
C LEU A 686 -8.70 -42.29 -34.09
N LEU A 687 -7.87 -42.00 -35.12
CA LEU A 687 -6.45 -41.68 -34.93
C LEU A 687 -6.28 -40.38 -34.12
N LYS A 688 -6.94 -39.29 -34.52
CA LYS A 688 -6.86 -38.00 -33.80
C LYS A 688 -7.33 -38.10 -32.35
N ASP A 689 -8.37 -38.88 -32.09
CA ASP A 689 -8.87 -39.10 -30.73
C ASP A 689 -7.97 -40.04 -29.90
N ALA A 690 -7.08 -40.81 -30.53
CA ALA A 690 -6.03 -41.59 -29.85
C ALA A 690 -4.76 -40.75 -29.62
N GLU A 691 -4.38 -39.91 -30.59
CA GLU A 691 -3.28 -38.95 -30.49
C GLU A 691 -3.51 -37.94 -29.36
N ARG A 692 -4.71 -37.36 -29.27
CA ARG A 692 -5.14 -36.51 -28.15
C ARG A 692 -5.00 -37.21 -26.81
N ARG A 693 -5.63 -38.38 -26.64
CA ARG A 693 -5.54 -39.15 -25.38
C ARG A 693 -4.11 -39.51 -24.99
N ARG A 694 -3.22 -39.73 -25.96
CA ARG A 694 -1.79 -39.94 -25.72
C ARG A 694 -1.10 -38.66 -25.22
N GLU A 695 -1.48 -37.50 -25.75
CA GLU A 695 -0.96 -36.18 -25.34
C GLU A 695 -1.50 -35.76 -23.97
N ASP A 696 -2.79 -35.99 -23.70
CA ASP A 696 -3.43 -35.77 -22.41
C ASP A 696 -2.69 -36.57 -21.31
N LEU A 697 -2.54 -37.90 -21.49
CA LEU A 697 -1.82 -38.77 -20.56
C LEU A 697 -0.33 -38.42 -20.41
N GLN A 698 0.31 -37.93 -21.47
CA GLN A 698 1.70 -37.45 -21.41
C GLN A 698 1.81 -36.13 -20.61
N GLY A 699 0.79 -35.26 -20.71
CA GLY A 699 0.66 -34.06 -19.88
C GLY A 699 0.41 -34.39 -18.41
N GLU A 700 -0.50 -35.31 -18.11
CA GLU A 700 -0.77 -35.81 -16.75
C GLU A 700 0.48 -36.39 -16.10
N LEU A 701 1.22 -37.26 -16.80
CA LEU A 701 2.46 -37.85 -16.30
C LEU A 701 3.55 -36.78 -16.04
N SER A 702 3.69 -35.80 -16.94
CA SER A 702 4.61 -34.68 -16.77
C SER A 702 4.26 -33.83 -15.53
N ASN A 703 2.97 -33.56 -15.33
CA ASN A 703 2.47 -32.82 -14.16
C ASN A 703 2.76 -33.58 -12.85
N GLN A 704 2.53 -34.89 -12.81
CA GLN A 704 2.83 -35.72 -11.63
C GLN A 704 4.33 -35.73 -11.29
N VAL A 705 5.21 -35.83 -12.29
CA VAL A 705 6.67 -35.76 -12.09
C VAL A 705 7.07 -34.39 -11.50
N LEU A 706 6.54 -33.30 -12.06
CA LEU A 706 6.79 -31.95 -11.56
C LEU A 706 6.23 -31.73 -10.14
N GLU A 707 5.11 -32.34 -9.78
CA GLU A 707 4.54 -32.32 -8.43
C GLU A 707 5.40 -33.07 -7.41
N VAL A 708 5.93 -34.25 -7.79
CA VAL A 708 6.92 -34.98 -6.97
C VAL A 708 8.18 -34.14 -6.75
N GLU A 709 8.74 -33.52 -7.79
CA GLU A 709 9.91 -32.63 -7.66
C GLU A 709 9.64 -31.42 -6.76
N ARG A 710 8.46 -30.79 -6.88
CA ARG A 710 8.02 -29.68 -6.00
C ARG A 710 7.96 -30.14 -4.54
N SER A 711 7.26 -31.25 -4.26
CA SER A 711 7.09 -31.77 -2.89
C SER A 711 8.43 -32.12 -2.21
N LYS A 712 9.43 -32.57 -2.99
CA LYS A 712 10.79 -32.80 -2.50
C LYS A 712 11.51 -31.49 -2.17
N ALA A 713 11.41 -30.47 -3.03
CA ALA A 713 12.00 -29.16 -2.77
C ALA A 713 11.36 -28.46 -1.55
N ASP A 714 10.03 -28.55 -1.40
CA ASP A 714 9.31 -28.04 -0.23
C ASP A 714 9.77 -28.74 1.06
N MET A 715 9.98 -30.06 1.03
CA MET A 715 10.51 -30.83 2.16
C MET A 715 11.93 -30.39 2.54
N GLU A 716 12.78 -30.09 1.55
CA GLU A 716 14.14 -29.58 1.76
C GLU A 716 14.13 -28.12 2.30
N GLU A 717 13.24 -27.23 1.81
CA GLU A 717 13.06 -25.88 2.41
C GLU A 717 12.54 -25.96 3.85
N LEU A 718 11.57 -26.85 4.14
CA LEU A 718 11.02 -27.04 5.49
C LEU A 718 12.06 -27.57 6.48
N LEU A 719 12.93 -28.50 6.07
CA LEU A 719 14.04 -28.98 6.90
C LEU A 719 15.05 -27.86 7.20
N GLN A 720 15.40 -27.04 6.20
CA GLN A 720 16.25 -25.86 6.41
C GLN A 720 15.60 -24.81 7.32
N HIS A 721 14.29 -24.59 7.20
CA HIS A 721 13.56 -23.65 8.05
C HIS A 721 13.50 -24.14 9.51
N ASN A 722 13.27 -25.43 9.72
CA ASN A 722 13.27 -26.06 11.04
C ASN A 722 14.65 -25.90 11.72
N ALA A 723 15.75 -26.17 10.99
CA ALA A 723 17.10 -25.96 11.48
C ALA A 723 17.41 -24.49 11.86
N ARG A 724 16.82 -23.50 11.16
CA ARG A 724 16.93 -22.08 11.54
C ARG A 724 16.15 -21.77 12.80
N LEU A 725 14.89 -22.19 12.90
CA LEU A 725 14.07 -22.01 14.12
C LEU A 725 14.72 -22.64 15.36
N GLN A 726 15.37 -23.80 15.21
CA GLN A 726 16.12 -24.46 16.27
C GLN A 726 17.26 -23.56 16.78
N LYS A 727 18.08 -23.03 15.87
CA LYS A 727 19.17 -22.08 16.19
C LYS A 727 18.65 -20.77 16.81
N ASP A 728 17.58 -20.21 16.27
CA ASP A 728 16.96 -18.98 16.78
C ASP A 728 16.40 -19.19 18.20
N SER A 729 15.91 -20.40 18.51
CA SER A 729 15.48 -20.81 19.85
C SER A 729 16.65 -20.93 20.83
N GLU A 730 17.77 -21.52 20.40
CA GLU A 730 19.01 -21.61 21.18
C GLU A 730 19.59 -20.22 21.48
N GLU A 731 19.56 -19.29 20.53
CA GLU A 731 19.95 -17.89 20.73
C GLU A 731 19.01 -17.15 21.70
N HIS A 732 17.69 -17.36 21.61
CA HIS A 732 16.74 -16.84 22.59
C HIS A 732 16.99 -17.40 24.00
N GLN A 733 17.35 -18.68 24.13
CA GLN A 733 17.67 -19.30 25.40
C GLN A 733 18.97 -18.73 26.00
N ALA A 734 19.99 -18.50 25.18
CA ALA A 734 21.23 -17.84 25.59
C ALA A 734 20.99 -16.38 26.01
N LEU A 735 20.22 -15.61 25.23
CA LEU A 735 19.88 -14.22 25.53
C LEU A 735 19.06 -14.09 26.82
N LYS A 736 18.12 -15.02 27.07
CA LYS A 736 17.37 -15.12 28.33
C LYS A 736 18.29 -15.41 29.52
N GLY A 737 19.32 -16.23 29.34
CA GLY A 737 20.38 -16.45 30.33
C GLY A 737 21.14 -15.17 30.65
N ALA A 738 21.58 -14.44 29.63
CA ALA A 738 22.28 -13.16 29.78
C ALA A 738 21.41 -12.08 30.46
N TYR A 739 20.13 -11.98 30.08
CA TYR A 739 19.16 -11.08 30.72
C TYR A 739 19.01 -11.38 32.22
N ASN A 740 18.83 -12.64 32.59
CA ASN A 740 18.73 -13.04 34.00
C ASN A 740 20.02 -12.71 34.78
N SER A 741 21.19 -12.89 34.17
CA SER A 741 22.48 -12.50 34.78
C SER A 741 22.59 -10.97 34.99
N LEU A 742 22.10 -10.17 34.05
CA LEU A 742 22.07 -8.71 34.15
C LEU A 742 21.06 -8.24 35.22
N LEU A 743 19.89 -8.87 35.29
CA LEU A 743 18.85 -8.59 36.30
C LEU A 743 19.36 -8.88 37.71
N ASN A 744 20.05 -10.01 37.91
CA ASN A 744 20.69 -10.31 39.20
C ASN A 744 21.74 -9.26 39.58
N ARG A 745 22.57 -8.80 38.64
CA ARG A 745 23.53 -7.70 38.88
C ARG A 745 22.83 -6.39 39.22
N PHE A 746 21.71 -6.06 38.57
CA PHE A 746 20.92 -4.87 38.89
C PHE A 746 20.40 -4.91 40.33
N ASN A 747 19.78 -6.02 40.73
CA ASN A 747 19.26 -6.23 42.08
C ASN A 747 20.38 -6.13 43.14
N GLU A 748 21.57 -6.66 42.85
CA GLU A 748 22.75 -6.53 43.71
C GLU A 748 23.19 -5.06 43.86
N THR A 749 23.22 -4.28 42.77
CA THR A 749 23.53 -2.85 42.83
C THR A 749 22.45 -2.02 43.54
N GLU A 750 21.17 -2.40 43.43
CA GLU A 750 20.07 -1.75 44.15
C GLU A 750 20.16 -2.01 45.66
N ARG A 751 20.55 -3.22 46.07
CA ARG A 751 20.85 -3.57 47.47
C ARG A 751 21.98 -2.69 48.01
N LEU A 752 23.10 -2.63 47.31
CA LEU A 752 24.26 -1.82 47.68
C LEU A 752 23.93 -0.31 47.74
N LEU A 753 23.07 0.19 46.84
CA LEU A 753 22.59 1.58 46.88
C LEU A 753 21.80 1.87 48.16
N LYS A 754 20.90 0.96 48.58
CA LYS A 754 20.11 1.10 49.81
C LYS A 754 21.00 1.04 51.06
N GLU A 755 22.00 0.17 51.07
CA GLU A 755 23.00 0.10 52.15
C GLU A 755 23.84 1.40 52.23
N LEU A 756 24.23 1.97 51.10
CA LEU A 756 24.96 3.24 51.06
C LEU A 756 24.09 4.44 51.48
N GLN A 757 22.79 4.42 51.18
CA GLN A 757 21.81 5.40 51.66
C GLN A 757 21.61 5.32 53.19
N THR A 758 21.50 4.13 53.79
CA THR A 758 21.37 4.01 55.25
C THR A 758 22.66 4.43 55.97
N ALA A 759 23.83 4.10 55.39
CA ALA A 759 25.12 4.61 55.87
C ALA A 759 25.20 6.14 55.82
N HIS A 760 24.77 6.78 54.72
CA HIS A 760 24.71 8.24 54.62
C HIS A 760 23.80 8.84 55.68
N ILE A 761 22.59 8.32 55.87
CA ILE A 761 21.64 8.80 56.89
C ILE A 761 22.22 8.68 58.31
N SER A 762 22.98 7.61 58.58
CA SER A 762 23.69 7.44 59.85
C SER A 762 24.80 8.49 60.04
N LEU A 763 25.60 8.73 58.99
CA LEU A 763 26.68 9.73 59.01
C LEU A 763 26.14 11.16 59.17
N THR A 764 25.03 11.51 58.50
CA THR A 764 24.37 12.82 58.67
C THR A 764 23.97 13.04 60.14
N LYS A 765 23.36 12.04 60.79
CA LYS A 765 22.99 12.10 62.21
C LYS A 765 24.21 12.24 63.14
N GLN A 766 25.32 11.58 62.83
CA GLN A 766 26.58 11.76 63.58
C GLN A 766 27.13 13.17 63.42
N THR A 767 27.13 13.74 62.21
CA THR A 767 27.56 15.12 61.93
C THR A 767 26.66 16.15 62.65
N GLU A 768 25.35 15.95 62.67
CA GLU A 768 24.42 16.79 63.44
C GLU A 768 24.67 16.73 64.96
N ALA A 769 24.95 15.52 65.49
CA ALA A 769 25.28 15.34 66.90
C ALA A 769 26.63 16.00 67.27
N LEU A 770 27.64 15.86 66.41
CA LEU A 770 28.93 16.55 66.57
C LEU A 770 28.77 18.08 66.52
N LYS A 771 27.95 18.60 65.62
CA LYS A 771 27.65 20.04 65.54
C LYS A 771 27.00 20.56 66.82
N LYS A 772 25.99 19.85 67.36
CA LYS A 772 25.34 20.21 68.64
C LYS A 772 26.32 20.14 69.82
N ASN A 773 27.22 19.16 69.83
CA ASN A 773 28.27 19.08 70.85
C ASN A 773 29.26 20.25 70.74
N GLN A 774 29.62 20.66 69.52
CA GLN A 774 30.48 21.84 69.29
C GLN A 774 29.79 23.14 69.72
N GLU A 775 28.52 23.34 69.36
CA GLU A 775 27.70 24.48 69.80
C GLU A 775 27.58 24.54 71.34
N SER A 776 27.36 23.39 71.98
CA SER A 776 27.34 23.28 73.45
C SER A 776 28.70 23.59 74.09
N LEU A 777 29.80 23.16 73.46
CA LEU A 777 31.15 23.41 73.96
C LEU A 777 31.55 24.88 73.80
N GLN A 778 31.14 25.54 72.70
CA GLN A 778 31.29 26.98 72.51
C GLN A 778 30.53 27.76 73.58
N LEU A 779 29.25 27.42 73.85
CA LEU A 779 28.48 28.05 74.91
C LEU A 779 29.11 27.84 76.31
N GLN A 780 29.78 26.70 76.54
CA GLN A 780 30.54 26.47 77.76
C GLN A 780 31.84 27.31 77.81
N GLN A 781 32.54 27.47 76.69
CA GLN A 781 33.72 28.33 76.59
C GLN A 781 33.38 29.81 76.81
N GLU A 782 32.28 30.31 76.24
CA GLU A 782 31.79 31.69 76.46
C GLU A 782 31.46 31.95 77.94
N ARG A 783 30.75 31.03 78.60
CA ARG A 783 30.45 31.12 80.04
C ARG A 783 31.71 31.05 80.91
N MET A 784 32.66 30.20 80.54
CA MET A 784 33.96 30.14 81.24
C MET A 784 34.75 31.43 81.04
N ALA A 785 34.69 32.05 79.86
CA ALA A 785 35.36 33.32 79.57
C ALA A 785 34.76 34.48 80.37
N SER A 786 33.44 34.65 80.41
CA SER A 786 32.82 35.73 81.20
C SER A 786 33.06 35.57 82.70
N ALA A 787 33.01 34.33 83.22
CA ALA A 787 33.37 34.05 84.60
C ALA A 787 34.85 34.31 84.92
N LEU A 788 35.74 34.20 83.92
CA LEU A 788 37.16 34.51 84.06
C LEU A 788 37.38 36.04 84.00
N GLU A 789 36.65 36.76 83.15
CA GLU A 789 36.64 38.23 83.09
C GLU A 789 36.12 38.86 84.39
N GLU A 790 35.01 38.35 84.96
CA GLU A 790 34.53 38.71 86.30
C GLU A 790 35.61 38.51 87.37
N LYS A 791 36.35 37.40 87.30
CA LYS A 791 37.43 37.11 88.26
C LYS A 791 38.67 37.96 88.04
N GLU A 792 38.97 38.37 86.81
CA GLU A 792 40.02 39.36 86.54
C GLU A 792 39.62 40.77 86.99
N GLU A 793 38.34 41.13 86.97
CA GLU A 793 37.82 42.38 87.53
C GLU A 793 37.89 42.36 89.07
N GLU A 794 37.52 41.25 89.71
CA GLU A 794 37.66 41.02 91.16
C GLU A 794 39.15 41.00 91.60
N ILE A 795 40.05 40.40 90.82
CA ILE A 795 41.49 40.47 91.05
C ILE A 795 42.02 41.90 90.87
N ARG A 796 41.49 42.68 89.93
CA ARG A 796 41.85 44.10 89.76
C ARG A 796 41.43 44.94 90.97
N SER A 797 40.21 44.77 91.48
CA SER A 797 39.75 45.51 92.68
C SER A 797 40.56 45.12 93.94
N LEU A 798 40.79 43.82 94.15
CA LEU A 798 41.63 43.32 95.24
C LEU A 798 43.10 43.81 95.14
N ARG A 799 43.64 43.98 93.92
CA ARG A 799 44.96 44.61 93.71
C ARG A 799 44.97 46.08 94.10
N THR A 800 43.94 46.86 93.78
CA THR A 800 43.86 48.26 94.21
C THR A 800 43.70 48.40 95.73
N ASP A 801 42.94 47.52 96.38
CA ASP A 801 42.83 47.50 97.84
C ASP A 801 44.14 47.04 98.52
N LEU A 802 44.84 46.04 97.96
CA LEU A 802 46.17 45.65 98.42
C LEU A 802 47.21 46.77 98.23
N GLN A 803 47.13 47.54 97.14
CA GLN A 803 48.01 48.69 96.92
C GLN A 803 47.74 49.80 97.94
N LYS A 804 46.46 50.08 98.24
CA LYS A 804 46.05 51.02 99.31
C LYS A 804 46.52 50.55 100.68
N LYS A 805 46.32 49.26 101.01
CA LYS A 805 46.77 48.64 102.27
C LYS A 805 48.29 48.59 102.40
N ASN A 806 49.03 48.42 101.31
CA ASN A 806 50.49 48.58 101.32
C ASN A 806 50.89 50.03 101.61
N GLY A 807 50.12 51.02 101.13
CA GLY A 807 50.24 52.42 101.54
C GLY A 807 50.11 52.59 103.06
N ASP A 808 48.99 52.13 103.63
CA ASP A 808 48.74 52.13 105.08
C ASP A 808 49.92 51.46 105.85
N ILE A 809 50.37 50.29 105.39
CA ILE A 809 51.48 49.53 105.98
C ILE A 809 52.82 50.28 105.85
N THR A 810 53.08 51.01 104.77
CA THR A 810 54.30 51.83 104.66
C THR A 810 54.31 53.03 105.61
N GLY A 811 53.13 53.60 105.94
CA GLY A 811 52.98 54.58 107.01
C GLY A 811 53.29 53.96 108.38
N LEU A 812 52.61 52.87 108.73
CA LEU A 812 52.84 52.13 109.98
C LEU A 812 54.29 51.63 110.14
N ARG A 813 54.99 51.31 109.04
CA ARG A 813 56.43 50.97 109.02
C ARG A 813 57.38 52.17 109.09
N ALA A 814 56.90 53.39 108.94
CA ALA A 814 57.66 54.59 109.28
C ALA A 814 57.52 54.87 110.79
N GLU A 815 56.31 54.79 111.32
CA GLU A 815 56.00 54.93 112.75
C GLU A 815 56.72 53.87 113.60
N LEU A 816 56.64 52.59 113.21
CA LEU A 816 57.32 51.49 113.91
C LEU A 816 58.84 51.69 113.95
N ARG A 817 59.47 52.15 112.86
CA ARG A 817 60.92 52.40 112.82
C ARG A 817 61.35 53.57 113.72
N ALA A 818 60.52 54.60 113.88
CA ALA A 818 60.81 55.68 114.81
C ALA A 818 60.88 55.18 116.26
N GLU A 819 60.01 54.22 116.62
CA GLU A 819 59.99 53.63 117.96
C GLU A 819 61.02 52.47 118.11
N GLU A 820 61.41 51.77 117.03
CA GLU A 820 62.53 50.81 117.04
C GLU A 820 63.88 51.49 117.31
N GLU A 821 64.17 52.66 116.72
CA GLU A 821 65.40 53.42 117.01
C GLU A 821 65.49 53.78 118.51
N LYS A 822 64.36 54.22 119.07
CA LYS A 822 64.17 54.60 120.49
C LYS A 822 64.40 53.43 121.46
N VAL A 823 64.11 52.19 121.03
CA VAL A 823 64.43 50.97 121.79
C VAL A 823 65.91 50.59 121.65
N LYS A 824 66.55 50.86 120.50
CA LYS A 824 67.99 50.60 120.32
C LYS A 824 68.87 51.47 121.22
N GLU A 825 68.50 52.72 121.48
CA GLU A 825 69.20 53.58 122.45
C GLU A 825 69.19 52.92 123.85
N GLN A 826 68.00 52.53 124.35
CA GLN A 826 67.87 51.87 125.65
C GLN A 826 68.63 50.53 125.76
N GLU A 827 68.74 49.79 124.65
CA GLU A 827 69.53 48.56 124.60
C GLU A 827 71.02 48.77 124.23
N HIS A 828 71.45 50.01 123.95
CA HIS A 828 72.87 50.38 123.97
C HIS A 828 73.32 50.60 125.42
N ASP A 829 72.59 51.42 126.18
CA ASP A 829 72.86 51.71 127.59
C ASP A 829 72.97 50.42 128.43
N ARG A 830 72.03 49.48 128.22
CA ARG A 830 72.00 48.18 128.92
C ARG A 830 73.29 47.37 128.75
N ARG A 831 73.96 47.46 127.59
CA ARG A 831 75.17 46.67 127.29
C ARG A 831 76.44 47.22 127.94
N GLU A 832 76.57 48.54 128.08
CA GLU A 832 77.72 49.15 128.77
C GLU A 832 77.73 48.79 130.27
N LEU A 833 76.55 48.66 130.89
CA LEU A 833 76.41 48.14 132.25
C LEU A 833 76.71 46.63 132.36
N GLU A 834 76.55 45.83 131.30
CA GLU A 834 76.91 44.40 131.30
C GLU A 834 78.43 44.19 131.12
N GLU A 835 79.07 44.96 130.23
CA GLU A 835 80.53 44.84 130.00
C GLU A 835 81.36 45.26 131.23
N THR A 836 80.96 46.32 131.93
CA THR A 836 81.62 46.77 133.15
C THR A 836 81.57 45.74 134.29
N VAL A 837 80.52 44.91 134.35
CA VAL A 837 80.40 43.80 135.33
C VAL A 837 81.34 42.63 135.00
N ASP A 838 81.54 42.29 133.72
CA ASP A 838 82.38 41.15 133.35
C ASP A 838 83.89 41.44 133.47
N VAL A 839 84.31 42.70 133.30
CA VAL A 839 85.69 43.13 133.59
C VAL A 839 86.04 42.90 135.07
N LEU A 840 85.16 43.28 135.99
CA LEU A 840 85.37 43.11 137.45
C LEU A 840 85.51 41.62 137.85
N ARG A 841 84.83 40.70 137.15
CA ARG A 841 84.94 39.25 137.37
C ARG A 841 86.31 38.68 136.93
N LYS A 842 86.95 39.28 135.93
CA LYS A 842 88.23 38.79 135.38
C LYS A 842 89.44 39.14 136.25
N GLU A 843 89.43 40.28 136.93
CA GLU A 843 90.51 40.66 137.86
C GLU A 843 90.50 39.80 139.14
N LEU A 844 89.33 39.47 139.68
CA LEU A 844 89.20 38.65 140.89
C LEU A 844 89.92 37.30 140.76
N ASN A 845 89.68 36.57 139.66
CA ASN A 845 90.29 35.27 139.39
C ASN A 845 91.84 35.31 139.30
N LYS A 846 92.43 36.41 138.81
CA LYS A 846 93.90 36.54 138.74
C LYS A 846 94.53 36.58 140.13
N THR A 847 93.92 37.34 141.05
CA THR A 847 94.46 37.53 142.41
C THR A 847 94.43 36.27 143.25
N GLU A 848 93.39 35.43 143.10
CA GLU A 848 93.29 34.17 143.86
C GLU A 848 94.33 33.13 143.41
N GLN A 849 94.65 33.07 142.12
CA GLN A 849 95.61 32.09 141.60
C GLN A 849 97.04 32.37 142.09
N ALA A 850 97.48 33.64 142.09
CA ALA A 850 98.80 34.03 142.58
C ALA A 850 99.03 33.68 144.07
N ARG A 851 97.96 33.61 144.88
CA ARG A 851 98.03 33.22 146.30
C ARG A 851 98.43 31.75 146.50
N LYS A 852 98.13 30.87 145.54
CA LYS A 852 98.40 29.42 145.64
C LYS A 852 99.89 29.11 145.46
N ASP A 853 100.53 29.74 144.47
CA ASP A 853 101.95 29.50 144.14
C ASP A 853 102.91 29.98 145.25
N ALA A 854 102.54 31.04 145.98
CA ALA A 854 103.28 31.51 147.14
C ALA A 854 103.30 30.48 148.29
N SER A 855 102.21 29.72 148.46
CA SER A 855 102.09 28.72 149.54
C SER A 855 103.00 27.50 149.33
N ILE A 856 103.21 27.08 148.08
CA ILE A 856 103.98 25.87 147.74
C ILE A 856 105.49 26.06 147.94
N LYS A 857 106.01 27.30 147.87
CA LYS A 857 107.42 27.58 148.17
C LYS A 857 107.74 27.63 149.67
N ALA A 858 106.74 27.87 150.54
CA ALA A 858 106.96 27.94 151.99
C ALA A 858 107.28 26.56 152.60
N SER A 859 106.53 25.51 152.22
CA SER A 859 106.67 24.16 152.77
C SER A 859 108.00 23.47 152.43
N SER A 860 108.69 23.91 151.36
CA SER A 860 110.03 23.43 151.02
C SER A 860 111.09 23.85 152.05
N LEU A 861 110.92 24.99 152.71
CA LEU A 861 111.88 25.51 153.70
C LEU A 861 111.74 24.84 155.08
N GLU A 862 110.56 24.35 155.45
CA GLU A 862 110.35 23.64 156.72
C GLU A 862 111.05 22.27 156.74
N LEU A 863 111.18 21.60 155.59
CA LEU A 863 111.78 20.27 155.50
C LEU A 863 113.30 20.27 155.77
N GLN A 864 114.01 21.37 155.51
CA GLN A 864 115.42 21.50 155.90
C GLN A 864 115.60 21.90 157.37
N LYS A 865 114.59 22.52 158.00
CA LYS A 865 114.64 22.89 159.43
C LYS A 865 114.64 21.65 160.34
N SER A 866 113.81 20.65 160.05
CA SER A 866 113.67 19.45 160.89
C SER A 866 114.94 18.58 160.96
N GLN A 867 115.83 18.68 159.95
CA GLN A 867 117.13 18.00 159.94
C GLN A 867 118.18 18.65 160.89
N LEU A 868 117.95 19.88 161.36
CA LEU A 868 118.76 20.48 162.44
C LEU A 868 118.25 20.05 163.83
N GLU A 869 116.93 19.99 164.00
CA GLU A 869 116.29 19.64 165.29
C GLU A 869 116.65 18.22 165.76
N THR A 870 116.83 17.28 164.82
CA THR A 870 117.30 15.90 165.11
C THR A 870 118.75 15.81 165.59
N LYS A 871 119.62 16.79 165.28
CA LYS A 871 120.98 16.86 165.85
C LYS A 871 121.04 17.55 167.20
N LEU A 872 120.13 18.49 167.48
CA LEU A 872 120.05 19.16 168.78
C LEU A 872 119.62 18.18 169.89
N LYS A 873 118.67 17.31 169.58
CA LYS A 873 118.08 16.36 170.55
C LYS A 873 119.08 15.35 171.11
N GLN A 874 120.15 15.04 170.37
CA GLN A 874 121.27 14.21 170.86
C GLN A 874 122.11 14.85 171.98
N LYS A 875 121.87 16.11 172.36
CA LYS A 875 122.52 16.80 173.48
C LYS A 875 121.59 17.11 174.67
N GLU A 876 120.27 17.14 174.49
CA GLU A 876 119.34 17.32 175.61
C GLU A 876 119.12 16.04 176.44
N ASP A 877 119.28 14.85 175.85
CA ASP A 877 119.18 13.57 176.56
C ASP A 877 120.30 13.31 177.59
N GLU A 878 121.38 14.10 177.57
CA GLU A 878 122.39 14.14 178.65
C GLU A 878 121.93 14.97 179.86
N LEU A 879 121.05 15.97 179.67
CA LEU A 879 120.71 16.96 180.70
C LEU A 879 119.63 16.45 181.67
N ASN A 880 118.54 15.88 181.14
CA ASN A 880 117.34 15.61 181.95
C ASN A 880 117.31 14.25 182.67
N LYS A 881 118.36 13.42 182.53
CA LYS A 881 118.56 12.24 183.41
C LYS A 881 118.88 12.59 184.87
N HIS A 882 119.25 13.84 185.16
CA HIS A 882 119.63 14.27 186.51
C HIS A 882 118.50 14.90 187.35
N SER A 883 117.41 15.38 186.74
CA SER A 883 116.55 16.40 187.40
C SER A 883 115.16 15.94 187.87
N ALA A 884 114.71 14.72 187.54
CA ALA A 884 113.32 14.30 187.84
C ALA A 884 113.13 12.83 188.30
N MET A 885 114.22 12.07 188.52
CA MET A 885 114.16 10.80 189.28
C MET A 885 114.56 10.95 190.76
N ILE A 886 114.75 12.20 191.20
CA ILE A 886 114.44 12.67 192.56
C ILE A 886 113.61 13.96 192.36
N ALA A 887 112.33 14.05 192.70
CA ALA A 887 111.43 13.03 193.26
C ALA A 887 110.00 13.13 192.69
N MET A 888 109.28 12.02 192.74
CA MET A 888 107.96 11.77 192.16
C MET A 888 106.81 12.26 193.08
N ILE A 889 106.09 13.32 192.69
CA ILE A 889 104.80 13.83 193.26
C ILE A 889 104.35 15.03 192.38
N HIS A 890 103.10 15.53 192.26
CA HIS A 890 101.70 15.05 192.24
C HIS A 890 100.78 16.32 192.27
N SER A 891 99.84 16.48 191.32
CA SER A 891 98.53 17.23 191.38
C SER A 891 98.39 18.76 191.72
N LEU A 892 97.62 19.56 190.90
CA LEU A 892 96.33 20.29 191.26
C LEU A 892 95.78 21.42 190.28
N SER A 893 94.44 21.40 190.03
CA SER A 893 93.38 22.50 189.96
C SER A 893 93.13 23.61 188.86
N SER A 894 91.93 23.55 188.21
CA SER A 894 90.83 24.60 187.97
C SER A 894 90.91 25.93 187.13
N GLY A 895 89.81 26.33 186.40
CA GLY A 895 89.55 27.66 185.74
C GLY A 895 88.13 27.88 185.07
N LYS A 896 87.68 29.10 184.64
CA LYS A 896 86.27 29.41 184.18
C LYS A 896 85.96 30.75 183.37
N MET A 897 84.87 30.78 182.55
CA MET A 897 83.83 31.89 182.30
C MET A 897 83.74 32.90 181.08
N LYS A 898 82.52 32.99 180.46
CA LYS A 898 81.60 34.16 180.11
C LYS A 898 81.59 35.10 178.83
N ASN A 899 80.38 35.66 178.54
CA ASN A 899 79.95 36.88 177.78
C ASN A 899 79.88 36.96 176.21
N GLU A 900 79.11 37.86 175.52
CA GLU A 900 77.62 38.16 175.45
C GLU A 900 77.26 39.40 174.50
N VAL A 901 76.20 39.35 173.62
CA VAL A 901 75.24 40.44 173.12
C VAL A 901 75.41 41.35 171.83
N ASN A 902 74.24 41.76 171.27
CA ASN A 902 73.78 42.60 170.11
C ASN A 902 74.40 44.01 169.80
N LEU A 903 74.09 44.58 168.59
CA LEU A 903 73.29 45.83 168.42
C LEU A 903 72.91 46.19 166.95
N SER A 904 72.26 47.35 166.73
CA SER A 904 71.56 47.80 165.50
C SER A 904 71.93 49.22 165.04
N LEU A 905 71.91 49.48 163.73
CA LEU A 905 71.47 50.74 163.10
C LEU A 905 71.09 50.49 161.62
#